data_AF-A0A8T1VWJ2-F1
#
_entry.id   AF-A0A8T1VWJ2-F1
#
_cell.length_a   1.000
_cell.length_b   1.000
_cell.length_c   1.000
_cell.angle_alpha   90.00
_cell.angle_beta   90.00
_cell.angle_gamma   90.00
#
_symmetry.space_group_name_H-M   'P 1'
#
loop_
_entity.id
_entity.type
_entity.pdbx_description
1 polymer ?
#
loop_
_entity_poly.entity_id
_entity_poly.type
_entity_poly.pdbx_seq_one_letter_code
_entity_poly.pdbx_strand_id
1 'polypeptide(L)'
;MALMEVPASPAPDSPQQTDFRPLRFHNSTHSLRGAMVSTQYEPVPGKEHRSISTRRKALLAAAALLAVAAVIAVVVVLVQSDDDDNSSSDGSTSGTTSSLLALSHVAVLNVTLVSSTTADDSKDKCVELQWIPTGVNWAASSGSTLSYLCMQQSVEAAKSDGDVGSVELDGVSAMRRVVVVSDADSCPSSMQMIVNPSSNVFVCAEFVAASAAFDTQQYVVDLMTTTESFYNHETPGWITWPTDLKMGSDASSVYLSARYPVRPIVALEVLTEVSSDTIYSACEELEPRGEWETPGFVLKSSEGAAANSDSNDVVVCVQRPLANATGSFSVLTDLTVVLPSESCPAAANSSSNVTELSSGQIKLCAGWGAVDFGNSSNATSSVSSEAASSFVAELALFETSQDEAAGFNLSSTIPGNWDVVGNESTGSVQTFFLARTFEPYVLNATSSDSGSAGSSDNEVSSSVEAVASNSSEELSFKVLQIADMHLTGNPDYPCSSGPDTIRASLLAAASVIAEQLREESNSSSSARAGEGNDPMYNECREVLTVAFLDELLDIEQPDFVVFSGDNVQPDLDTAMHTFAMNIFTARVESRGIPWSAVFGNHDTEGGLTREEMLALMVEGKQYSHVKYGPRGVGGVGNYEVNVVAPANGPWGKQGDTVFRMYFLDSHASIDTATHPLVNDASDYDWIKETQIEFYRELAKSHASEGATGNSDNNSSLNGSVPAVMYYHIPVPEYALASPLNRMGDKNEETASAAVNSGLFSALVEVGDVKATFVGHDHINEYCYSRQGVQLCYGGGIGLGRAYGLVDFERRARVLEWTFNANQTRTLQCWKRHLDDPTQIQSLEVLYSA
;
A
#
# COMPACT_ATOMS: atom_id res chain seq x y z
N MET A 1 39.66 17.79 -58.57
CA MET A 1 39.54 19.26 -58.73
C MET A 1 39.10 19.79 -57.38
N ALA A 2 39.98 20.11 -56.41
CA ALA A 2 41.11 21.07 -56.42
C ALA A 2 40.58 22.49 -56.74
N LEU A 3 40.71 23.55 -55.93
CA LEU A 3 41.60 24.00 -54.84
C LEU A 3 40.87 25.16 -54.10
N MET A 4 41.13 25.64 -52.88
CA MET A 4 42.33 25.81 -52.02
C MET A 4 41.79 26.11 -50.59
N GLU A 5 42.17 25.40 -49.51
CA GLU A 5 43.33 25.65 -48.60
C GLU A 5 43.19 26.91 -47.70
N VAL A 6 43.43 26.99 -46.38
CA VAL A 6 44.31 26.27 -45.39
C VAL A 6 44.23 27.09 -44.04
N PRO A 7 44.71 26.69 -42.81
CA PRO A 7 44.93 25.39 -42.12
C PRO A 7 44.46 25.33 -40.61
N ALA A 8 44.08 24.15 -40.06
CA ALA A 8 44.80 23.19 -39.16
C ALA A 8 45.07 23.66 -37.68
N SER A 9 44.39 23.11 -36.64
CA SER A 9 44.64 21.85 -35.86
C SER A 9 45.49 22.07 -34.56
N PRO A 10 45.56 21.18 -33.55
CA PRO A 10 44.70 20.06 -33.11
C PRO A 10 44.51 19.95 -31.55
N ALA A 11 43.99 18.80 -31.12
CA ALA A 11 43.51 18.33 -29.82
C ALA A 11 44.62 17.85 -28.81
N PRO A 12 44.28 17.22 -27.65
CA PRO A 12 45.00 17.31 -26.36
C PRO A 12 45.88 16.09 -25.99
N ASP A 13 46.69 16.20 -24.92
CA ASP A 13 47.14 15.06 -24.07
C ASP A 13 47.81 15.50 -22.74
N SER A 14 47.20 15.05 -21.62
CA SER A 14 47.74 14.44 -20.38
C SER A 14 48.89 15.07 -19.50
N PRO A 15 49.02 14.66 -18.21
CA PRO A 15 49.46 15.50 -17.08
C PRO A 15 50.88 15.23 -16.55
N GLN A 16 51.48 16.20 -15.83
CA GLN A 16 52.56 15.95 -14.85
C GLN A 16 52.56 16.97 -13.68
N GLN A 17 52.39 16.41 -12.48
CA GLN A 17 53.29 16.49 -11.30
C GLN A 17 53.75 17.88 -10.79
N THR A 18 53.51 18.17 -9.50
CA THR A 18 54.58 18.67 -8.61
C THR A 18 54.27 18.43 -7.13
N ASP A 19 55.31 17.98 -6.45
CA ASP A 19 55.40 17.49 -5.08
C ASP A 19 55.33 18.57 -3.98
N PHE A 20 54.80 18.16 -2.83
CA PHE A 20 54.92 18.81 -1.53
C PHE A 20 56.10 18.25 -0.72
N ARG A 21 56.88 19.14 -0.07
CA ARG A 21 57.66 18.91 1.18
C ARG A 21 58.40 20.20 1.64
N PRO A 22 58.88 20.33 2.89
CA PRO A 22 58.13 20.68 4.12
C PRO A 22 58.81 21.82 4.95
N LEU A 23 58.15 22.45 5.93
CA LEU A 23 58.87 23.22 6.98
C LEU A 23 58.28 23.11 8.41
N ARG A 24 59.22 22.97 9.34
CA ARG A 24 59.23 22.66 10.79
C ARG A 24 58.60 23.72 11.70
N PHE A 25 58.22 23.34 12.94
CA PHE A 25 58.54 23.94 14.26
C PHE A 25 57.99 23.01 15.37
N HIS A 26 58.44 22.90 16.62
CA HIS A 26 59.73 22.99 17.32
C HIS A 26 59.58 22.14 18.61
N ASN A 27 60.65 21.54 19.11
CA ASN A 27 60.70 20.77 20.35
C ASN A 27 60.56 21.67 21.60
N SER A 28 59.90 21.19 22.64
CA SER A 28 60.29 21.47 24.03
C SER A 28 59.97 20.30 24.95
N THR A 29 61.02 19.78 25.58
CA THR A 29 61.10 18.70 26.56
C THR A 29 60.84 19.19 27.99
N HIS A 30 60.19 18.38 28.86
CA HIS A 30 60.50 18.30 30.31
C HIS A 30 59.91 17.04 31.01
N SER A 31 60.72 15.97 31.09
CA SER A 31 61.16 15.21 32.28
C SER A 31 60.26 14.86 33.51
N LEU A 32 60.02 13.55 33.67
CA LEU A 32 60.26 12.60 34.82
C LEU A 32 59.54 12.70 36.19
N ARG A 33 58.88 11.57 36.55
CA ARG A 33 58.97 10.71 37.78
C ARG A 33 57.61 9.99 37.95
N GLY A 34 57.43 8.68 38.18
CA GLY A 34 58.26 7.60 38.69
C GLY A 34 57.56 6.97 39.91
N ALA A 35 56.92 5.80 39.75
CA ALA A 35 56.71 4.79 40.81
C ALA A 35 56.08 3.49 40.23
N MET A 36 56.89 2.42 40.17
CA MET A 36 56.48 1.01 40.08
C MET A 36 56.44 0.41 41.48
N VAL A 37 55.44 -0.47 41.78
CA VAL A 37 55.50 -1.71 42.59
C VAL A 37 54.28 -2.56 42.17
N SER A 38 54.42 -3.67 41.42
CA SER A 38 54.53 -5.11 41.86
C SER A 38 53.27 -5.60 42.60
N THR A 39 52.59 -6.73 42.38
CA THR A 39 52.81 -8.07 41.76
C THR A 39 51.44 -8.81 41.88
N GLN A 40 51.01 -9.75 41.04
CA GLN A 40 51.40 -11.17 41.06
C GLN A 40 50.83 -11.96 39.86
N TYR A 41 51.64 -12.96 39.46
CA TYR A 41 51.41 -14.15 38.61
C TYR A 41 50.16 -14.99 39.03
N GLU A 42 49.55 -15.87 38.22
CA GLU A 42 50.07 -16.99 37.40
C GLU A 42 49.16 -17.38 36.21
N PRO A 43 49.69 -18.07 35.16
CA PRO A 43 48.94 -18.62 34.03
C PRO A 43 48.98 -20.18 33.89
N VAL A 44 48.15 -20.69 32.93
CA VAL A 44 48.23 -21.98 32.16
C VAL A 44 47.41 -23.19 32.73
N PRO A 45 46.85 -24.18 31.96
CA PRO A 45 46.89 -24.45 30.49
C PRO A 45 45.57 -24.82 29.75
N GLY A 46 45.60 -24.67 28.41
CA GLY A 46 45.40 -25.80 27.49
C GLY A 46 44.16 -25.78 26.57
N LYS A 47 44.40 -25.74 25.24
CA LYS A 47 43.69 -26.58 24.25
C LYS A 47 44.42 -26.57 22.90
N GLU A 48 44.66 -27.79 22.41
CA GLU A 48 45.42 -28.13 21.22
C GLU A 48 44.71 -27.76 19.91
N HIS A 49 45.48 -27.30 18.92
CA HIS A 49 45.07 -27.26 17.52
C HIS A 49 44.97 -28.69 16.95
N ARG A 50 43.77 -29.14 16.58
CA ARG A 50 43.59 -30.34 15.76
C ARG A 50 43.60 -30.00 14.27
N SER A 51 44.68 -30.38 13.60
CA SER A 51 44.79 -30.50 12.15
C SER A 51 43.88 -31.61 11.63
N ILE A 52 42.99 -31.28 10.68
CA ILE A 52 42.11 -32.24 10.00
C ILE A 52 42.90 -32.93 8.90
N SER A 53 42.99 -34.26 8.96
CA SER A 53 43.77 -35.07 8.01
C SER A 53 43.15 -35.12 6.61
N THR A 54 44.01 -35.24 5.62
CA THR A 54 43.74 -35.33 4.16
C THR A 54 42.74 -36.41 3.75
N ARG A 55 42.43 -37.38 4.62
CA ARG A 55 41.38 -38.40 4.37
C ARG A 55 39.95 -37.86 4.49
N ARG A 56 39.68 -36.82 5.29
CA ARG A 56 38.32 -36.23 5.40
C ARG A 56 37.97 -35.32 4.22
N LYS A 57 38.95 -34.69 3.56
CA LYS A 57 38.75 -33.92 2.33
C LYS A 57 38.42 -34.84 1.13
N ALA A 58 38.97 -36.06 1.09
CA ALA A 58 38.67 -37.04 0.05
C ALA A 58 37.25 -37.65 0.18
N LEU A 59 36.74 -37.81 1.40
CA LEU A 59 35.38 -38.30 1.66
C LEU A 59 34.30 -37.26 1.32
N LEU A 60 34.57 -35.97 1.54
CA LEU A 60 33.65 -34.88 1.17
C LEU A 60 33.61 -34.65 -0.36
N ALA A 61 34.72 -34.84 -1.07
CA ALA A 61 34.76 -34.78 -2.53
C ALA A 61 34.03 -35.97 -3.20
N ALA A 62 34.05 -37.15 -2.58
CA ALA A 62 33.33 -38.33 -3.07
C ALA A 62 31.81 -38.23 -2.86
N ALA A 63 31.35 -37.56 -1.81
CA ALA A 63 29.92 -37.30 -1.56
C ALA A 63 29.33 -36.27 -2.55
N ALA A 64 30.10 -35.25 -2.94
CA ALA A 64 29.70 -34.27 -3.95
C ALA A 64 29.59 -34.88 -5.37
N LEU A 65 30.42 -35.87 -5.70
CA LEU A 65 30.36 -36.58 -7.00
C LEU A 65 29.21 -37.60 -7.11
N LEU A 66 28.68 -38.10 -5.98
CA LEU A 66 27.50 -38.97 -5.95
C LEU A 66 26.18 -38.19 -6.02
N ALA A 67 26.16 -36.92 -5.60
CA ALA A 67 24.99 -36.05 -5.75
C ALA A 67 24.78 -35.56 -7.19
N VAL A 68 25.87 -35.36 -7.96
CA VAL A 68 25.80 -34.93 -9.37
C VAL A 68 25.40 -36.06 -10.32
N ALA A 69 25.56 -37.33 -9.91
CA ALA A 69 25.14 -38.49 -10.71
C ALA A 69 23.64 -38.85 -10.58
N ALA A 70 22.92 -38.27 -9.60
CA ALA A 70 21.49 -38.51 -9.41
C ALA A 70 20.58 -37.53 -10.19
N VAL A 71 21.14 -36.44 -10.73
CA VAL A 71 20.40 -35.39 -11.44
C VAL A 71 20.35 -35.63 -12.96
N ILE A 72 21.06 -36.63 -13.50
CA ILE A 72 21.12 -36.92 -14.95
C ILE A 72 20.29 -38.16 -15.36
N ALA A 73 19.33 -38.59 -14.52
CA ALA A 73 18.54 -39.79 -14.78
C ALA A 73 17.01 -39.59 -14.61
N VAL A 74 16.44 -38.50 -15.15
CA VAL A 74 14.97 -38.38 -15.40
C VAL A 74 14.66 -37.60 -16.69
N VAL A 75 15.47 -37.76 -17.75
CA VAL A 75 15.11 -37.28 -19.09
C VAL A 75 15.41 -38.39 -20.08
N VAL A 76 14.47 -39.32 -20.28
CA VAL A 76 14.19 -40.10 -21.51
C VAL A 76 12.88 -40.88 -21.25
N VAL A 77 12.06 -41.05 -22.31
CA VAL A 77 10.78 -41.79 -22.45
C VAL A 77 9.58 -40.84 -22.31
N LEU A 78 9.00 -40.28 -23.39
CA LEU A 78 8.35 -40.98 -24.51
C LEU A 78 8.56 -40.24 -25.85
N VAL A 79 9.31 -40.84 -26.78
CA VAL A 79 9.16 -40.62 -28.23
C VAL A 79 9.34 -41.96 -28.93
N GLN A 80 8.27 -42.43 -29.56
CA GLN A 80 8.16 -43.43 -30.62
C GLN A 80 6.65 -43.45 -30.99
N SER A 81 6.19 -43.47 -32.24
CA SER A 81 6.82 -43.57 -33.56
C SER A 81 5.76 -43.31 -34.64
N ASP A 82 6.24 -43.19 -35.89
CA ASP A 82 5.58 -43.47 -37.19
C ASP A 82 5.31 -42.25 -38.12
N ASP A 83 6.36 -41.95 -38.90
CA ASP A 83 6.46 -41.91 -40.38
C ASP A 83 5.37 -41.28 -41.28
N ASP A 84 5.86 -40.32 -42.07
CA ASP A 84 5.64 -40.05 -43.51
C ASP A 84 4.21 -39.99 -44.08
N ASP A 85 3.81 -38.79 -44.55
CA ASP A 85 3.64 -38.60 -46.01
C ASP A 85 3.40 -37.14 -46.43
N ASN A 86 3.92 -36.85 -47.62
CA ASN A 86 3.93 -35.59 -48.35
C ASN A 86 2.63 -35.42 -49.16
N SER A 87 1.91 -34.29 -49.07
CA SER A 87 1.29 -33.62 -50.24
C SER A 87 0.38 -32.43 -49.89
N SER A 88 0.45 -31.44 -50.77
CA SER A 88 -0.42 -30.28 -50.95
C SER A 88 -1.92 -30.59 -51.07
N SER A 89 -2.80 -29.74 -50.53
CA SER A 89 -3.95 -29.17 -51.27
C SER A 89 -4.77 -28.17 -50.44
N ASP A 90 -5.26 -27.13 -51.13
CA ASP A 90 -6.30 -26.20 -50.72
C ASP A 90 -7.54 -26.89 -50.13
N GLY A 91 -8.15 -26.27 -49.12
CA GLY A 91 -9.44 -26.68 -48.60
C GLY A 91 -9.98 -25.70 -47.54
N SER A 92 -10.80 -24.75 -47.98
CA SER A 92 -11.59 -23.87 -47.12
C SER A 92 -12.61 -24.64 -46.27
N THR A 93 -12.55 -24.49 -44.95
CA THR A 93 -13.67 -24.80 -44.04
C THR A 93 -13.70 -23.80 -42.87
N SER A 94 -14.90 -23.30 -42.59
CA SER A 94 -15.24 -22.27 -41.60
C SER A 94 -14.77 -22.63 -40.19
N GLY A 95 -13.81 -21.89 -39.66
CA GLY A 95 -13.43 -21.93 -38.25
C GLY A 95 -14.27 -20.97 -37.44
N THR A 96 -15.00 -21.51 -36.45
CA THR A 96 -15.41 -20.79 -35.24
C THR A 96 -14.21 -20.09 -34.63
N THR A 97 -14.30 -18.78 -34.45
CA THR A 97 -13.28 -17.96 -33.79
C THR A 97 -13.24 -18.34 -32.31
N SER A 98 -12.28 -19.19 -31.90
CA SER A 98 -11.90 -19.27 -30.49
C SER A 98 -11.21 -17.96 -30.14
N SER A 99 -11.74 -17.26 -29.13
CA SER A 99 -11.19 -16.01 -28.62
C SER A 99 -9.86 -16.29 -27.93
N LEU A 100 -8.78 -16.00 -28.66
CA LEU A 100 -7.41 -16.01 -28.17
C LEU A 100 -7.22 -14.83 -27.22
N LEU A 101 -7.21 -15.07 -25.91
CA LEU A 101 -6.85 -14.08 -24.90
C LEU A 101 -5.67 -14.62 -24.08
N ALA A 102 -4.58 -13.87 -24.07
CA ALA A 102 -3.56 -14.00 -23.03
C ALA A 102 -4.18 -13.55 -21.70
N LEU A 103 -3.87 -14.23 -20.59
CA LEU A 103 -4.36 -13.87 -19.26
C LEU A 103 -3.77 -12.51 -18.83
N SER A 104 -4.44 -11.41 -19.21
CA SER A 104 -4.20 -10.06 -18.68
C SER A 104 -4.95 -9.79 -17.37
N HIS A 105 -5.64 -10.80 -16.83
CA HIS A 105 -6.46 -10.70 -15.63
C HIS A 105 -5.99 -11.73 -14.60
N VAL A 106 -5.77 -11.28 -13.37
CA VAL A 106 -5.50 -12.16 -12.22
C VAL A 106 -6.83 -12.68 -11.69
N ALA A 107 -7.00 -13.99 -11.66
CA ALA A 107 -8.16 -14.65 -11.06
C ALA A 107 -7.73 -15.77 -10.13
N VAL A 108 -8.49 -15.99 -9.06
CA VAL A 108 -8.35 -17.17 -8.20
C VAL A 108 -8.85 -18.38 -8.99
N LEU A 109 -7.96 -19.35 -9.24
CA LEU A 109 -8.25 -20.57 -10.00
C LEU A 109 -8.65 -21.73 -9.08
N ASN A 110 -8.10 -21.77 -7.87
CA ASN A 110 -8.37 -22.84 -6.92
C ASN A 110 -8.06 -22.38 -5.49
N VAL A 111 -8.61 -23.08 -4.50
CA VAL A 111 -8.37 -22.82 -3.08
C VAL A 111 -8.32 -24.13 -2.31
N THR A 112 -7.41 -24.23 -1.35
CA THR A 112 -7.27 -25.41 -0.50
C THR A 112 -6.90 -25.03 0.92
N LEU A 113 -7.33 -25.82 1.90
CA LEU A 113 -6.91 -25.67 3.28
C LEU A 113 -5.70 -26.57 3.55
N VAL A 114 -4.66 -25.99 4.14
CA VAL A 114 -3.47 -26.72 4.56
C VAL A 114 -3.31 -26.63 6.06
N SER A 115 -3.12 -27.77 6.72
CA SER A 115 -2.96 -27.85 8.17
C SER A 115 -1.55 -28.33 8.59
N SER A 116 -1.01 -27.75 9.65
CA SER A 116 0.25 -28.20 10.28
C SER A 116 0.27 -27.95 11.78
N THR A 117 1.31 -28.42 12.48
CA THR A 117 1.50 -28.23 13.93
C THR A 117 2.05 -26.85 14.30
N THR A 118 2.61 -26.11 13.35
CA THR A 118 3.13 -24.74 13.52
C THR A 118 2.60 -23.83 12.39
N ALA A 119 2.61 -22.52 12.63
CA ALA A 119 2.12 -21.51 11.69
C ALA A 119 3.01 -21.47 10.44
N ASP A 120 4.32 -21.49 10.67
CA ASP A 120 5.34 -21.41 9.61
C ASP A 120 5.28 -22.64 8.71
N ASP A 121 5.19 -23.87 9.26
CA ASP A 121 5.06 -25.10 8.47
C ASP A 121 3.80 -25.10 7.58
N SER A 122 2.74 -24.40 7.98
CA SER A 122 1.50 -24.35 7.19
C SER A 122 1.61 -23.36 6.03
N LYS A 123 2.27 -22.22 6.25
CA LYS A 123 2.59 -21.24 5.20
C LYS A 123 3.58 -21.84 4.20
N ASP A 124 4.63 -22.50 4.68
CA ASP A 124 5.63 -23.18 3.86
C ASP A 124 4.99 -24.23 2.95
N LYS A 125 3.98 -24.96 3.44
CA LYS A 125 3.24 -25.91 2.61
C LYS A 125 2.38 -25.25 1.52
N CYS A 126 1.81 -24.05 1.74
CA CYS A 126 1.19 -23.31 0.64
C CYS A 126 2.24 -23.00 -0.44
N VAL A 127 3.42 -22.55 -0.02
CA VAL A 127 4.54 -22.22 -0.92
C VAL A 127 5.10 -23.46 -1.63
N GLU A 128 5.19 -24.62 -0.97
CA GLU A 128 5.58 -25.90 -1.58
C GLU A 128 4.60 -26.33 -2.69
N LEU A 129 3.31 -25.99 -2.55
CA LEU A 129 2.30 -26.19 -3.59
C LEU A 129 2.36 -25.12 -4.70
N GLN A 130 3.23 -24.12 -4.57
CA GLN A 130 3.28 -22.89 -5.38
C GLN A 130 2.00 -22.05 -5.30
N TRP A 131 1.32 -22.09 -4.15
CA TRP A 131 0.07 -21.37 -3.90
C TRP A 131 0.29 -20.27 -2.87
N ILE A 132 -0.57 -19.25 -2.89
CA ILE A 132 -0.44 -18.04 -2.08
C ILE A 132 -1.22 -18.24 -0.77
N PRO A 133 -0.60 -18.09 0.42
CA PRO A 133 -1.32 -18.14 1.69
C PRO A 133 -2.18 -16.88 1.85
N THR A 134 -3.46 -17.05 2.17
CA THR A 134 -4.44 -15.94 2.22
C THR A 134 -4.38 -15.07 3.48
N GLY A 135 -3.53 -15.40 4.47
CA GLY A 135 -3.30 -14.51 5.62
C GLY A 135 -3.11 -15.23 6.95
N VAL A 136 -4.15 -15.25 7.79
CA VAL A 136 -4.11 -15.70 9.20
C VAL A 136 -4.57 -17.15 9.39
N ASN A 137 -4.23 -17.72 10.57
CA ASN A 137 -4.69 -19.05 10.97
C ASN A 137 -6.22 -19.08 11.14
N TRP A 138 -6.82 -20.06 10.48
CA TRP A 138 -8.25 -20.23 10.32
C TRP A 138 -8.92 -20.99 11.48
N ALA A 139 -8.17 -21.75 12.30
CA ALA A 139 -8.73 -22.61 13.34
C ALA A 139 -8.95 -21.86 14.68
N ALA A 140 -10.15 -21.32 14.88
CA ALA A 140 -10.62 -20.77 16.15
C ALA A 140 -11.20 -21.88 17.05
N SER A 141 -10.35 -22.73 17.66
CA SER A 141 -10.53 -23.36 19.00
C SER A 141 -9.79 -24.70 19.18
N SER A 142 -8.85 -24.70 20.13
CA SER A 142 -8.42 -25.85 20.97
C SER A 142 -7.68 -27.07 20.38
N GLY A 143 -7.23 -27.06 19.12
CA GLY A 143 -6.32 -28.08 18.57
C GLY A 143 -4.86 -27.61 18.49
N SER A 144 -3.88 -28.52 18.65
CA SER A 144 -2.46 -28.25 18.37
C SER A 144 -2.13 -28.18 16.86
N THR A 145 -3.13 -27.84 16.04
CA THR A 145 -3.05 -27.87 14.57
C THR A 145 -3.56 -26.54 14.04
N LEU A 146 -2.70 -25.81 13.35
CA LEU A 146 -2.96 -24.54 12.70
C LEU A 146 -3.34 -24.83 11.25
N SER A 147 -4.31 -24.10 10.71
CA SER A 147 -4.82 -24.30 9.36
C SER A 147 -4.82 -22.99 8.59
N TYR A 148 -4.33 -23.01 7.36
CA TYR A 148 -4.22 -21.85 6.48
C TYR A 148 -4.92 -22.14 5.16
N LEU A 149 -5.69 -21.16 4.69
CA LEU A 149 -6.29 -21.21 3.38
C LEU A 149 -5.24 -20.74 2.36
N CYS A 150 -4.91 -21.58 1.38
CA CYS A 150 -4.02 -21.25 0.28
C CYS A 150 -4.87 -21.06 -0.99
N MET A 151 -4.57 -20.02 -1.77
CA MET A 151 -5.19 -19.77 -3.06
C MET A 151 -4.19 -19.99 -4.20
N GLN A 152 -4.66 -20.60 -5.28
CA GLN A 152 -3.98 -20.62 -6.55
C GLN A 152 -4.52 -19.47 -7.39
N GLN A 153 -3.66 -18.53 -7.79
CA GLN A 153 -4.02 -17.49 -8.75
C GLN A 153 -3.47 -17.82 -10.14
N SER A 154 -4.08 -17.28 -11.18
CA SER A 154 -3.53 -17.32 -12.52
C SER A 154 -2.21 -16.55 -12.56
N VAL A 155 -1.11 -17.26 -12.79
CA VAL A 155 0.20 -16.64 -13.02
C VAL A 155 0.20 -16.03 -14.42
N GLU A 156 0.62 -14.77 -14.54
CA GLU A 156 0.87 -14.13 -15.83
C GLU A 156 1.82 -15.04 -16.61
N ALA A 157 1.42 -15.50 -17.80
CA ALA A 157 2.27 -16.36 -18.61
C ALA A 157 3.53 -15.57 -18.98
N ALA A 158 4.61 -15.80 -18.22
CA ALA A 158 5.90 -15.21 -18.46
C ALA A 158 6.27 -15.48 -19.92
N LYS A 159 6.56 -14.41 -20.67
CA LYS A 159 7.11 -14.48 -22.03
C LYS A 159 8.48 -15.14 -21.97
N SER A 160 8.54 -16.47 -21.92
CA SER A 160 9.71 -17.21 -22.35
C SER A 160 9.78 -17.13 -23.86
N ASP A 161 10.91 -16.70 -24.39
CA ASP A 161 11.23 -16.69 -25.81
C ASP A 161 10.78 -17.99 -26.52
N GLY A 162 9.90 -17.84 -27.52
CA GLY A 162 9.55 -18.87 -28.50
C GLY A 162 8.24 -19.62 -28.23
N ASP A 163 7.22 -19.33 -29.04
CA ASP A 163 5.88 -19.93 -29.08
C ASP A 163 5.12 -19.95 -27.73
N VAL A 164 4.31 -18.90 -27.51
CA VAL A 164 3.24 -18.95 -26.51
C VAL A 164 2.24 -20.01 -26.97
N GLY A 165 2.26 -21.18 -26.34
CA GLY A 165 1.14 -22.12 -26.42
C GLY A 165 -0.12 -21.39 -26.00
N SER A 166 -1.08 -21.29 -26.92
CA SER A 166 -2.41 -20.73 -26.65
C SER A 166 -3.04 -21.48 -25.46
N VAL A 167 -3.40 -20.76 -24.39
CA VAL A 167 -4.18 -21.34 -23.29
C VAL A 167 -5.64 -21.37 -23.72
N GLU A 168 -6.25 -22.55 -23.75
CA GLU A 168 -7.68 -22.71 -23.99
C GLU A 168 -8.43 -22.27 -22.72
N LEU A 169 -9.01 -21.06 -22.74
CA LEU A 169 -9.69 -20.49 -21.56
C LEU A 169 -10.90 -21.31 -21.10
N ASP A 170 -11.54 -22.04 -22.01
CA ASP A 170 -12.62 -22.99 -21.67
C ASP A 170 -12.11 -24.20 -20.88
N GLY A 171 -10.80 -24.48 -20.93
CA GLY A 171 -10.14 -25.55 -20.19
C GLY A 171 -9.62 -25.13 -18.81
N VAL A 172 -9.76 -23.85 -18.43
CA VAL A 172 -9.32 -23.30 -17.13
C VAL A 172 -10.54 -22.86 -16.35
N SER A 173 -10.64 -23.24 -15.08
CA SER A 173 -11.71 -22.76 -14.20
C SER A 173 -11.25 -21.57 -13.39
N ALA A 174 -12.06 -20.52 -13.33
CA ALA A 174 -11.88 -19.36 -12.48
C ALA A 174 -12.97 -19.32 -11.40
N MET A 175 -12.59 -18.94 -10.19
CA MET A 175 -13.52 -18.75 -9.08
C MET A 175 -14.40 -17.55 -9.39
N ARG A 176 -15.71 -17.79 -9.48
CA ARG A 176 -16.73 -16.78 -9.75
C ARG A 176 -17.22 -16.12 -8.46
N ARG A 177 -17.44 -16.92 -7.42
CA ARG A 177 -18.06 -16.48 -6.15
C ARG A 177 -17.58 -17.31 -4.98
N VAL A 178 -17.60 -16.69 -3.79
CA VAL A 178 -17.49 -17.38 -2.49
C VAL A 178 -18.71 -17.06 -1.62
N VAL A 179 -19.27 -18.07 -0.97
CA VAL A 179 -20.42 -17.99 -0.06
C VAL A 179 -20.06 -18.68 1.26
N VAL A 180 -20.50 -18.10 2.38
CA VAL A 180 -20.34 -18.68 3.71
C VAL A 180 -21.71 -19.08 4.26
N VAL A 181 -21.89 -20.34 4.64
CA VAL A 181 -23.17 -20.92 5.11
C VAL A 181 -23.03 -21.57 6.48
N SER A 182 -24.13 -21.70 7.21
CA SER A 182 -24.17 -22.22 8.60
C SER A 182 -24.19 -23.75 8.72
N ASP A 183 -24.52 -24.45 7.65
CA ASP A 183 -24.60 -25.90 7.60
C ASP A 183 -24.17 -26.45 6.23
N ALA A 184 -23.67 -27.68 6.22
CA ALA A 184 -23.11 -28.33 5.04
C ALA A 184 -24.12 -28.49 3.90
N ASP A 185 -25.37 -28.80 4.25
CA ASP A 185 -26.44 -29.09 3.30
C ASP A 185 -26.98 -27.80 2.65
N SER A 186 -26.74 -26.64 3.26
CA SER A 186 -27.02 -25.31 2.69
C SER A 186 -25.98 -24.83 1.68
N CYS A 187 -24.90 -25.59 1.45
CA CYS A 187 -23.98 -25.29 0.35
C CYS A 187 -24.72 -25.50 -0.98
N PRO A 188 -24.80 -24.49 -1.87
CA PRO A 188 -25.56 -24.63 -3.12
C PRO A 188 -25.07 -25.82 -3.93
N SER A 189 -25.99 -26.59 -4.50
CA SER A 189 -25.64 -27.82 -5.23
C SER A 189 -24.74 -27.59 -6.46
N SER A 190 -24.70 -26.36 -6.99
CA SER A 190 -23.81 -25.90 -8.06
C SER A 190 -22.43 -25.44 -7.57
N MET A 191 -22.22 -25.32 -6.25
CA MET A 191 -20.97 -24.86 -5.65
C MET A 191 -20.18 -26.00 -5.01
N GLN A 192 -18.87 -25.83 -4.98
CA GLN A 192 -17.98 -26.72 -4.27
C GLN A 192 -17.76 -26.22 -2.85
N MET A 193 -18.02 -27.07 -1.85
CA MET A 193 -17.58 -26.80 -0.49
C MET A 193 -16.04 -26.82 -0.44
N ILE A 194 -15.46 -25.66 -0.12
CA ILE A 194 -14.01 -25.46 -0.05
C ILE A 194 -13.49 -25.91 1.32
N VAL A 195 -14.16 -25.48 2.40
CA VAL A 195 -13.67 -25.72 3.77
C VAL A 195 -14.76 -25.51 4.84
N ASN A 196 -14.61 -26.16 5.99
CA ASN A 196 -15.43 -25.95 7.19
C ASN A 196 -14.57 -25.41 8.35
N PRO A 197 -14.47 -24.07 8.56
CA PRO A 197 -13.75 -23.44 9.68
C PRO A 197 -14.06 -23.96 11.08
N SER A 198 -15.30 -24.33 11.34
CA SER A 198 -15.81 -24.63 12.69
C SER A 198 -16.78 -25.80 12.63
N SER A 199 -17.65 -26.01 13.62
CA SER A 199 -18.71 -27.03 13.46
C SER A 199 -19.88 -26.53 12.61
N ASN A 200 -20.03 -25.21 12.44
CA ASN A 200 -21.25 -24.56 11.98
C ASN A 200 -20.98 -23.44 10.94
N VAL A 201 -19.84 -23.44 10.25
CA VAL A 201 -19.52 -22.42 9.24
C VAL A 201 -18.80 -23.10 8.08
N PHE A 202 -19.42 -23.11 6.90
CA PHE A 202 -18.92 -23.76 5.69
C PHE A 202 -18.71 -22.71 4.61
N VAL A 203 -17.56 -22.78 3.93
CA VAL A 203 -17.25 -21.90 2.80
C VAL A 203 -17.43 -22.70 1.51
N CYS A 204 -18.27 -22.18 0.63
CA CYS A 204 -18.59 -22.72 -0.67
C CYS A 204 -18.07 -21.77 -1.75
N ALA A 205 -17.47 -22.30 -2.80
CA ALA A 205 -17.05 -21.51 -3.94
C ALA A 205 -17.63 -22.05 -5.23
N GLU A 206 -17.98 -21.13 -6.12
CA GLU A 206 -18.42 -21.41 -7.46
C GLU A 206 -17.26 -21.21 -8.43
N PHE A 207 -17.06 -22.15 -9.34
CA PHE A 207 -16.07 -22.06 -10.38
C PHE A 207 -16.75 -22.19 -11.75
N VAL A 208 -16.34 -21.36 -12.70
CA VAL A 208 -16.82 -21.40 -14.09
C VAL A 208 -15.63 -21.39 -15.04
N ALA A 209 -15.86 -21.64 -16.33
CA ALA A 209 -14.82 -21.48 -17.34
C ALA A 209 -14.27 -20.04 -17.31
N ALA A 210 -12.95 -19.89 -17.40
CA ALA A 210 -12.29 -18.58 -17.30
C ALA A 210 -12.78 -17.63 -18.40
N SER A 211 -13.10 -18.15 -19.59
CA SER A 211 -13.78 -17.42 -20.67
C SER A 211 -15.08 -16.78 -20.20
N ALA A 212 -15.99 -17.57 -19.63
CA ALA A 212 -17.27 -17.10 -19.09
C ALA A 212 -17.08 -16.12 -17.92
N ALA A 213 -16.12 -16.38 -17.04
CA ALA A 213 -15.80 -15.50 -15.91
C ALA A 213 -15.31 -14.12 -16.38
N PHE A 214 -14.45 -14.08 -17.39
CA PHE A 214 -13.90 -12.83 -17.93
C PHE A 214 -14.88 -12.06 -18.81
N ASP A 215 -15.70 -12.76 -19.62
CA ASP A 215 -16.75 -12.14 -20.46
C ASP A 215 -17.82 -11.42 -19.63
N THR A 216 -17.96 -11.79 -18.36
CA THR A 216 -18.96 -11.26 -17.42
C THR A 216 -18.35 -10.38 -16.33
N GLN A 217 -17.01 -10.34 -16.27
CA GLN A 217 -16.25 -9.77 -15.15
C GLN A 217 -16.72 -10.33 -13.78
N GLN A 218 -17.14 -11.60 -13.75
CA GLN A 218 -17.56 -12.31 -12.54
C GLN A 218 -16.46 -13.28 -12.12
N TYR A 219 -15.45 -12.73 -11.44
CA TYR A 219 -14.40 -13.55 -10.86
C TYR A 219 -13.84 -12.92 -9.60
N VAL A 220 -13.38 -13.78 -8.70
CA VAL A 220 -12.62 -13.40 -7.52
C VAL A 220 -11.18 -13.19 -7.94
N VAL A 221 -10.66 -12.00 -7.70
CA VAL A 221 -9.25 -11.69 -8.00
C VAL A 221 -8.33 -12.03 -6.85
N ASP A 222 -8.83 -11.92 -5.63
CA ASP A 222 -8.04 -12.07 -4.42
C ASP A 222 -8.91 -12.61 -3.29
N LEU A 223 -8.33 -13.49 -2.48
CA LEU A 223 -8.93 -14.02 -1.26
C LEU A 223 -7.99 -13.83 -0.09
N MET A 224 -8.55 -13.33 1.00
CA MET A 224 -7.76 -12.90 2.14
C MET A 224 -8.43 -13.29 3.45
N THR A 225 -7.64 -13.68 4.44
CA THR A 225 -8.09 -13.95 5.82
C THR A 225 -7.42 -13.01 6.79
N THR A 226 -8.18 -12.50 7.76
CA THR A 226 -7.66 -11.52 8.72
C THR A 226 -8.32 -11.59 10.08
N THR A 227 -7.59 -11.14 11.11
CA THR A 227 -8.15 -10.86 12.44
C THR A 227 -8.63 -9.43 12.62
N GLU A 228 -8.36 -8.55 11.64
CA GLU A 228 -8.83 -7.17 11.64
C GLU A 228 -10.22 -7.09 10.99
N SER A 229 -11.19 -6.55 11.71
CA SER A 229 -12.55 -6.31 11.20
C SER A 229 -12.61 -5.35 10.01
N PHE A 230 -11.55 -4.57 9.79
CA PHE A 230 -11.56 -3.41 8.88
C PHE A 230 -10.68 -3.57 7.64
N TYR A 231 -10.38 -4.80 7.21
CA TYR A 231 -9.55 -5.00 6.03
C TYR A 231 -10.30 -4.65 4.73
N ASN A 232 -10.07 -3.43 4.25
CA ASN A 232 -10.60 -2.93 2.99
C ASN A 232 -9.46 -2.46 2.09
N HIS A 233 -9.21 -3.19 1.00
CA HIS A 233 -8.33 -2.75 -0.09
C HIS A 233 -9.20 -2.29 -1.25
N GLU A 234 -9.92 -1.17 -1.06
CA GLU A 234 -10.53 -0.51 -2.20
C GLU A 234 -9.40 0.05 -3.07
N THR A 235 -9.30 -0.48 -4.28
CA THR A 235 -8.44 0.05 -5.33
C THR A 235 -9.35 0.43 -6.49
N PRO A 236 -9.03 1.48 -7.26
CA PRO A 236 -9.87 1.89 -8.39
C PRO A 236 -10.22 0.69 -9.29
N GLY A 237 -11.51 0.45 -9.49
CA GLY A 237 -12.04 -0.67 -10.29
C GLY A 237 -12.32 -1.98 -9.52
N TRP A 238 -12.07 -2.06 -8.22
CA TRP A 238 -12.28 -3.26 -7.40
C TRP A 238 -13.03 -2.99 -6.09
N ILE A 239 -13.88 -3.92 -5.69
CA ILE A 239 -14.61 -3.92 -4.40
C ILE A 239 -14.19 -5.12 -3.58
N THR A 240 -14.11 -4.93 -2.26
CA THR A 240 -13.73 -5.95 -1.30
C THR A 240 -14.92 -6.28 -0.39
N TRP A 241 -15.26 -7.55 -0.22
CA TRP A 241 -16.36 -8.04 0.62
C TRP A 241 -15.83 -8.87 1.80
N PRO A 242 -15.81 -8.33 3.03
CA PRO A 242 -15.43 -9.07 4.23
C PRO A 242 -16.63 -9.86 4.79
N THR A 243 -16.43 -11.13 5.11
CA THR A 243 -17.40 -12.01 5.77
C THR A 243 -16.80 -12.53 7.08
N ASP A 244 -17.45 -12.24 8.21
CA ASP A 244 -17.04 -12.82 9.50
C ASP A 244 -17.31 -14.34 9.49
N LEU A 245 -16.28 -15.11 9.84
CA LEU A 245 -16.36 -16.57 9.90
C LEU A 245 -16.76 -17.09 11.28
N LYS A 246 -17.18 -16.21 12.20
CA LYS A 246 -17.69 -16.61 13.52
C LYS A 246 -19.21 -16.67 13.59
N MET A 247 -19.69 -17.78 14.16
CA MET A 247 -20.95 -17.82 14.90
C MET A 247 -20.64 -18.24 16.35
N GLY A 248 -20.22 -17.30 17.22
CA GLY A 248 -20.00 -17.60 18.66
C GLY A 248 -19.14 -16.60 19.44
N SER A 249 -19.30 -16.60 20.77
CA SER A 249 -18.91 -15.51 21.70
C SER A 249 -17.45 -15.47 22.20
N ASP A 250 -16.57 -16.45 21.91
CA ASP A 250 -15.32 -16.61 22.69
C ASP A 250 -14.00 -16.90 21.90
N ALA A 251 -13.75 -16.23 20.77
CA ALA A 251 -12.41 -16.21 20.13
C ALA A 251 -12.09 -14.83 19.51
N SER A 252 -10.92 -14.59 18.91
CA SER A 252 -10.66 -13.44 18.01
C SER A 252 -11.32 -13.70 16.64
N SER A 253 -12.05 -12.74 16.06
CA SER A 253 -12.81 -12.97 14.80
C SER A 253 -11.83 -13.18 13.66
N VAL A 254 -12.16 -14.09 12.75
CA VAL A 254 -11.43 -14.26 11.49
C VAL A 254 -12.39 -13.89 10.38
N TYR A 255 -12.02 -12.92 9.56
CA TYR A 255 -12.81 -12.46 8.43
C TYR A 255 -12.22 -13.04 7.15
N LEU A 256 -13.08 -13.56 6.27
CA LEU A 256 -12.75 -13.90 4.89
C LEU A 256 -13.14 -12.73 3.99
N SER A 257 -12.17 -12.16 3.32
CA SER A 257 -12.34 -11.03 2.43
C SER A 257 -12.09 -11.47 0.98
N ALA A 258 -13.07 -11.24 0.11
CA ALA A 258 -12.99 -11.56 -1.31
C ALA A 258 -13.04 -10.26 -2.14
N ARG A 259 -12.13 -10.12 -3.10
CA ARG A 259 -12.09 -8.96 -4.00
C ARG A 259 -12.69 -9.29 -5.37
N TYR A 260 -13.54 -8.39 -5.86
CA TYR A 260 -14.27 -8.51 -7.13
C TYR A 260 -14.09 -7.26 -8.00
N PRO A 261 -14.18 -7.37 -9.34
CA PRO A 261 -14.37 -6.20 -10.20
C PRO A 261 -15.64 -5.43 -9.83
N VAL A 262 -15.57 -4.10 -9.73
CA VAL A 262 -16.77 -3.28 -9.50
C VAL A 262 -17.67 -3.31 -10.74
N ARG A 263 -18.97 -3.52 -10.55
CA ARG A 263 -19.96 -3.54 -11.64
C ARG A 263 -21.25 -2.81 -11.22
N PRO A 264 -21.99 -2.17 -12.13
CA PRO A 264 -23.28 -1.54 -11.79
C PRO A 264 -24.42 -2.57 -11.77
N ILE A 265 -25.48 -2.29 -11.01
CA ILE A 265 -26.73 -3.05 -11.05
C ILE A 265 -27.64 -2.43 -12.11
N VAL A 266 -28.10 -3.21 -13.10
CA VAL A 266 -28.94 -2.72 -14.23
C VAL A 266 -30.38 -3.20 -14.17
N ALA A 267 -30.69 -4.22 -13.37
CA ALA A 267 -32.05 -4.65 -13.08
C ALA A 267 -32.13 -5.35 -11.73
N LEU A 268 -33.34 -5.41 -11.17
CA LEU A 268 -33.69 -6.15 -9.96
C LEU A 268 -34.94 -6.99 -10.23
N GLU A 269 -34.99 -8.20 -9.68
CA GLU A 269 -36.18 -9.06 -9.71
C GLU A 269 -36.42 -9.67 -8.33
N VAL A 270 -37.69 -9.75 -7.91
CA VAL A 270 -38.07 -10.29 -6.61
C VAL A 270 -38.78 -11.61 -6.83
N LEU A 271 -38.13 -12.69 -6.43
CA LEU A 271 -38.66 -14.04 -6.45
C LEU A 271 -39.32 -14.37 -5.10
N THR A 272 -40.40 -15.13 -5.16
CA THR A 272 -41.14 -15.62 -4.00
C THR A 272 -41.28 -17.12 -4.08
N GLU A 273 -41.47 -17.79 -2.94
CA GLU A 273 -41.65 -19.25 -2.87
C GLU A 273 -40.40 -20.02 -3.34
N VAL A 274 -39.21 -19.45 -3.09
CA VAL A 274 -37.92 -20.10 -3.40
C VAL A 274 -37.55 -21.04 -2.26
N SER A 275 -37.22 -22.29 -2.60
CA SER A 275 -36.79 -23.27 -1.58
C SER A 275 -35.39 -22.96 -1.07
N SER A 276 -35.13 -23.25 0.21
CA SER A 276 -33.83 -23.04 0.88
C SER A 276 -32.64 -23.54 0.06
N ASP A 277 -32.79 -24.70 -0.57
CA ASP A 277 -31.72 -25.40 -1.29
C ASP A 277 -31.43 -24.78 -2.67
N THR A 278 -32.33 -23.91 -3.15
CA THR A 278 -32.22 -23.24 -4.45
C THR A 278 -32.09 -21.72 -4.35
N ILE A 279 -32.07 -21.14 -3.14
CA ILE A 279 -31.95 -19.68 -2.91
C ILE A 279 -30.83 -19.06 -3.75
N TYR A 280 -29.66 -19.70 -3.79
CA TYR A 280 -28.48 -19.21 -4.50
C TYR A 280 -28.41 -19.64 -5.97
N SER A 281 -29.38 -20.40 -6.50
CA SER A 281 -29.46 -20.75 -7.92
C SER A 281 -30.75 -20.27 -8.58
N ALA A 282 -31.73 -19.79 -7.81
CA ALA A 282 -33.06 -19.40 -8.29
C ALA A 282 -33.02 -18.25 -9.31
N CYS A 283 -32.02 -17.37 -9.19
CA CYS A 283 -31.82 -16.27 -10.13
C CYS A 283 -31.27 -16.72 -11.48
N GLU A 284 -30.63 -17.89 -11.57
CA GLU A 284 -29.98 -18.37 -12.80
C GLU A 284 -31.00 -18.89 -13.83
N GLU A 285 -32.24 -19.19 -13.41
CA GLU A 285 -33.31 -19.73 -14.26
C GLU A 285 -34.17 -18.64 -14.94
N LEU A 286 -33.93 -17.36 -14.65
CA LEU A 286 -34.69 -16.24 -15.19
C LEU A 286 -34.51 -16.08 -16.71
N GLU A 287 -35.58 -15.75 -17.45
CA GLU A 287 -35.54 -15.61 -18.91
C GLU A 287 -34.49 -14.56 -19.35
N PRO A 288 -33.67 -14.88 -20.38
CA PRO A 288 -32.46 -14.13 -20.68
C PRO A 288 -32.77 -12.75 -21.29
N ARG A 289 -32.65 -11.71 -20.47
CA ARG A 289 -32.38 -10.33 -20.91
C ARG A 289 -30.90 -9.92 -20.68
N GLY A 290 -30.08 -10.85 -20.17
CA GLY A 290 -28.67 -10.71 -19.74
C GLY A 290 -28.36 -11.81 -18.70
N GLU A 291 -27.24 -11.71 -17.97
CA GLU A 291 -26.91 -12.66 -16.88
C GLU A 291 -27.43 -12.16 -15.53
N TRP A 292 -28.40 -12.88 -14.98
CA TRP A 292 -28.90 -12.67 -13.63
C TRP A 292 -27.96 -13.28 -12.60
N GLU A 293 -27.75 -12.58 -11.49
CA GLU A 293 -26.90 -13.00 -10.39
C GLU A 293 -27.73 -13.35 -9.14
N THR A 294 -27.08 -14.09 -8.25
CA THR A 294 -27.61 -14.56 -6.96
C THR A 294 -28.12 -13.44 -6.06
N PRO A 295 -28.85 -13.79 -4.98
CA PRO A 295 -29.67 -12.82 -4.27
C PRO A 295 -28.82 -11.70 -3.66
N GLY A 296 -29.17 -10.44 -3.97
CA GLY A 296 -28.74 -9.27 -3.21
C GLY A 296 -29.39 -9.20 -1.83
N PHE A 297 -30.60 -9.78 -1.70
CA PHE A 297 -31.26 -10.00 -0.41
C PHE A 297 -31.96 -11.37 -0.37
N VAL A 298 -31.96 -11.99 0.80
CA VAL A 298 -32.74 -13.18 1.15
C VAL A 298 -33.52 -12.86 2.43
N LEU A 299 -34.84 -12.85 2.34
CA LEU A 299 -35.72 -12.69 3.50
C LEU A 299 -36.26 -14.05 3.89
N LYS A 300 -35.94 -14.46 5.11
CA LYS A 300 -36.51 -15.66 5.72
C LYS A 300 -37.77 -15.28 6.48
N SER A 301 -38.90 -15.90 6.16
CA SER A 301 -40.12 -15.67 6.94
C SER A 301 -39.92 -16.15 8.39
N SER A 302 -40.16 -15.27 9.37
CA SER A 302 -40.03 -15.60 10.79
C SER A 302 -40.93 -16.79 11.21
N GLU A 303 -40.28 -17.87 11.63
CA GLU A 303 -40.74 -19.21 12.06
C GLU A 303 -42.20 -19.46 12.47
N GLY A 304 -42.66 -20.66 12.09
CA GLY A 304 -43.68 -21.43 12.81
C GLY A 304 -43.53 -22.93 12.57
N ALA A 305 -42.68 -23.59 13.37
CA ALA A 305 -42.73 -25.01 13.76
C ALA A 305 -43.71 -25.92 12.98
N ALA A 306 -43.27 -26.46 11.83
CA ALA A 306 -43.74 -27.74 11.32
C ALA A 306 -42.67 -28.33 10.41
N ALA A 307 -42.05 -29.43 10.82
CA ALA A 307 -41.40 -30.33 9.89
C ALA A 307 -42.44 -30.70 8.81
N ASN A 308 -42.19 -30.31 7.56
CA ASN A 308 -43.06 -30.35 6.37
C ASN A 308 -43.95 -29.12 6.12
N SER A 309 -43.36 -28.02 5.65
CA SER A 309 -43.95 -27.19 4.57
C SER A 309 -42.92 -26.19 4.06
N ASP A 310 -42.81 -26.09 2.75
CA ASP A 310 -41.92 -25.21 1.98
C ASP A 310 -41.79 -23.80 2.60
N SER A 311 -40.56 -23.39 2.94
CA SER A 311 -40.29 -22.03 3.43
C SER A 311 -40.44 -21.03 2.28
N ASN A 312 -41.22 -19.97 2.50
CA ASN A 312 -41.48 -18.94 1.51
C ASN A 312 -40.44 -17.82 1.63
N ASP A 313 -39.21 -18.13 1.24
CA ASP A 313 -38.13 -17.13 1.25
C ASP A 313 -38.32 -16.16 0.08
N VAL A 314 -38.10 -14.87 0.33
CA VAL A 314 -38.10 -13.84 -0.72
C VAL A 314 -36.66 -13.58 -1.13
N VAL A 315 -36.40 -13.75 -2.41
CA VAL A 315 -35.06 -13.65 -3.01
C VAL A 315 -35.04 -12.48 -3.97
N VAL A 316 -34.07 -11.57 -3.81
CA VAL A 316 -33.91 -10.41 -4.69
C VAL A 316 -32.73 -10.63 -5.62
N CYS A 317 -32.99 -10.98 -6.87
CA CYS A 317 -31.98 -11.16 -7.90
C CYS A 317 -31.52 -9.83 -8.47
N VAL A 318 -30.21 -9.71 -8.73
CA VAL A 318 -29.62 -8.52 -9.36
C VAL A 318 -29.12 -8.87 -10.75
N GLN A 319 -29.25 -7.96 -11.72
CA GLN A 319 -28.70 -8.14 -13.05
C GLN A 319 -27.53 -7.19 -13.26
N ARG A 320 -26.47 -7.67 -13.93
CA ARG A 320 -25.28 -6.90 -14.31
C ARG A 320 -25.12 -6.81 -15.83
N PRO A 321 -24.45 -5.78 -16.35
CA PRO A 321 -24.11 -5.71 -17.77
C PRO A 321 -23.01 -6.74 -18.12
N LEU A 322 -22.92 -7.11 -19.41
CA LEU A 322 -21.81 -7.89 -19.95
C LEU A 322 -20.51 -7.06 -19.94
N ALA A 323 -19.33 -7.70 -19.85
CA ALA A 323 -18.04 -7.00 -19.73
C ALA A 323 -17.70 -6.11 -20.94
N ASN A 324 -18.30 -6.36 -22.11
CA ASN A 324 -18.09 -5.58 -23.33
C ASN A 324 -19.16 -4.50 -23.56
N ALA A 325 -20.06 -4.29 -22.59
CA ALA A 325 -21.12 -3.31 -22.70
C ALA A 325 -20.53 -1.88 -22.53
N THR A 326 -20.49 -1.12 -23.62
CA THR A 326 -19.95 0.25 -23.68
C THR A 326 -21.08 1.26 -23.88
N GLY A 327 -20.93 2.47 -23.33
CA GLY A 327 -21.89 3.57 -23.43
C GLY A 327 -22.75 3.78 -22.17
N SER A 328 -23.88 4.48 -22.34
CA SER A 328 -24.73 4.89 -21.21
C SER A 328 -25.77 3.82 -20.84
N PHE A 329 -25.74 3.35 -19.60
CA PHE A 329 -26.70 2.39 -19.04
C PHE A 329 -27.60 3.05 -17.99
N SER A 330 -28.85 2.59 -17.92
CA SER A 330 -29.71 2.85 -16.77
C SER A 330 -29.31 1.90 -15.65
N VAL A 331 -28.72 2.43 -14.58
CA VAL A 331 -28.21 1.66 -13.44
C VAL A 331 -28.95 2.06 -12.17
N LEU A 332 -28.92 1.20 -11.17
CA LEU A 332 -29.48 1.44 -9.85
C LEU A 332 -28.63 2.53 -9.18
N THR A 333 -29.25 3.65 -8.84
CA THR A 333 -28.57 4.77 -8.16
C THR A 333 -29.08 4.99 -6.75
N ASP A 334 -30.26 4.45 -6.44
CA ASP A 334 -30.88 4.60 -5.13
C ASP A 334 -31.78 3.37 -4.87
N LEU A 335 -31.84 2.95 -3.62
CA LEU A 335 -32.67 1.82 -3.21
C LEU A 335 -33.18 2.04 -1.79
N THR A 336 -34.48 1.82 -1.59
CA THR A 336 -35.07 1.78 -0.25
C THR A 336 -35.97 0.55 -0.12
N VAL A 337 -35.89 -0.13 1.02
CA VAL A 337 -36.75 -1.25 1.38
C VAL A 337 -37.82 -0.73 2.34
N VAL A 338 -39.09 -0.88 1.97
CA VAL A 338 -40.24 -0.45 2.77
C VAL A 338 -41.25 -1.59 2.94
N LEU A 339 -42.18 -1.43 3.88
CA LEU A 339 -43.25 -2.40 4.04
C LEU A 339 -44.19 -2.39 2.82
N PRO A 340 -44.82 -3.51 2.44
CA PRO A 340 -45.73 -3.58 1.28
C PRO A 340 -46.87 -2.55 1.32
N SER A 341 -47.33 -2.19 2.52
CA SER A 341 -48.37 -1.18 2.75
C SER A 341 -47.90 0.27 2.65
N GLU A 342 -46.59 0.52 2.71
CA GLU A 342 -46.00 1.86 2.68
C GLU A 342 -45.80 2.33 1.24
N SER A 343 -45.92 3.63 1.02
CA SER A 343 -45.61 4.26 -0.27
C SER A 343 -44.11 4.48 -0.40
N CYS A 344 -43.56 4.28 -1.59
CA CYS A 344 -42.17 4.63 -1.84
C CYS A 344 -41.92 6.13 -1.56
N PRO A 345 -40.79 6.48 -0.93
CA PRO A 345 -40.43 7.87 -0.69
C PRO A 345 -40.31 8.62 -2.02
N ALA A 346 -40.65 9.92 -2.01
CA ALA A 346 -40.47 10.76 -3.18
C ALA A 346 -38.96 10.86 -3.48
N ALA A 347 -38.55 10.48 -4.69
CA ALA A 347 -37.14 10.48 -5.08
C ALA A 347 -36.50 11.85 -4.80
N ALA A 348 -35.34 11.84 -4.12
CA ALA A 348 -34.63 13.06 -3.74
C ALA A 348 -34.23 13.93 -4.95
N ASN A 349 -34.12 13.32 -6.14
CA ASN A 349 -33.87 13.99 -7.41
C ASN A 349 -35.05 13.80 -8.37
N SER A 350 -35.68 14.90 -8.81
CA SER A 350 -36.90 14.95 -9.63
C SER A 350 -36.80 14.39 -11.06
N SER A 351 -35.78 13.60 -11.38
CA SER A 351 -35.50 13.03 -12.72
C SER A 351 -35.35 11.51 -12.77
N SER A 352 -35.42 10.80 -11.63
CA SER A 352 -35.28 9.34 -11.60
C SER A 352 -36.62 8.62 -11.83
N ASN A 353 -36.60 7.60 -12.69
CA ASN A 353 -37.70 6.64 -12.75
C ASN A 353 -37.60 5.73 -11.52
N VAL A 354 -38.66 5.66 -10.72
CA VAL A 354 -38.74 4.75 -9.57
C VAL A 354 -39.53 3.51 -9.98
N THR A 355 -38.93 2.33 -9.82
CA THR A 355 -39.60 1.05 -10.02
C THR A 355 -39.99 0.46 -8.67
N GLU A 356 -41.27 0.13 -8.50
CA GLU A 356 -41.76 -0.58 -7.32
C GLU A 356 -41.78 -2.08 -7.58
N LEU A 357 -41.05 -2.85 -6.76
CA LEU A 357 -41.04 -4.32 -6.82
C LEU A 357 -41.56 -4.85 -5.48
N SER A 358 -42.60 -5.70 -5.48
CA SER A 358 -43.17 -6.20 -4.22
C SER A 358 -43.49 -7.70 -4.26
N SER A 359 -43.17 -8.38 -3.16
CA SER A 359 -43.45 -9.81 -2.92
C SER A 359 -44.61 -10.05 -1.94
N GLY A 360 -45.28 -9.00 -1.48
CA GLY A 360 -46.25 -9.08 -0.38
C GLY A 360 -45.64 -9.16 1.03
N GLN A 361 -44.33 -9.39 1.16
CA GLN A 361 -43.58 -9.27 2.43
C GLN A 361 -42.69 -8.02 2.45
N ILE A 362 -42.08 -7.68 1.30
CA ILE A 362 -41.32 -6.43 1.13
C ILE A 362 -41.78 -5.66 -0.11
N LYS A 363 -41.42 -4.38 -0.12
CA LYS A 363 -41.45 -3.53 -1.31
C LYS A 363 -40.10 -2.84 -1.48
N LEU A 364 -39.48 -3.03 -2.64
CA LEU A 364 -38.28 -2.32 -3.05
C LEU A 364 -38.67 -1.11 -3.87
N CYS A 365 -38.14 0.04 -3.48
CA CYS A 365 -38.23 1.31 -4.19
C CYS A 365 -36.89 1.56 -4.87
N ALA A 366 -36.77 1.14 -6.13
CA ALA A 366 -35.51 1.21 -6.89
C ALA A 366 -35.48 2.46 -7.77
N GLY A 367 -34.55 3.38 -7.50
CA GLY A 367 -34.28 4.56 -8.30
C GLY A 367 -33.24 4.27 -9.38
N TRP A 368 -33.56 4.63 -10.62
CA TRP A 368 -32.70 4.39 -11.78
C TRP A 368 -32.15 5.69 -12.36
N GLY A 369 -30.85 5.71 -12.66
CA GLY A 369 -30.13 6.83 -13.26
C GLY A 369 -29.28 6.39 -14.45
N ALA A 370 -29.04 7.30 -15.40
CA ALA A 370 -28.16 7.03 -16.54
C ALA A 370 -26.71 7.30 -16.16
N VAL A 371 -25.84 6.30 -16.28
CA VAL A 371 -24.39 6.41 -16.05
C VAL A 371 -23.68 6.09 -17.35
N ASP A 372 -22.76 6.95 -17.77
CA ASP A 372 -21.91 6.74 -18.95
C ASP A 372 -20.63 6.02 -18.54
N PHE A 373 -20.32 4.94 -19.25
CA PHE A 373 -19.12 4.14 -19.07
C PHE A 373 -18.39 4.18 -20.41
N GLY A 374 -17.25 4.87 -20.43
CA GLY A 374 -16.56 5.39 -21.61
C GLY A 374 -16.51 4.49 -22.87
N ASN A 375 -16.40 5.13 -24.02
CA ASN A 375 -16.45 4.45 -25.32
C ASN A 375 -15.04 3.99 -25.73
N SER A 376 -14.55 2.87 -25.16
CA SER A 376 -13.24 2.32 -25.51
C SER A 376 -13.37 1.10 -26.45
N SER A 377 -12.73 1.18 -27.62
CA SER A 377 -12.65 0.08 -28.60
C SER A 377 -11.55 -0.94 -28.26
N ASN A 378 -10.98 -0.89 -27.07
CA ASN A 378 -9.97 -1.81 -26.53
C ASN A 378 -10.39 -2.18 -25.11
N ALA A 379 -11.23 -3.21 -24.97
CA ALA A 379 -11.79 -3.68 -23.70
C ALA A 379 -10.72 -4.36 -22.81
N THR A 380 -9.87 -3.55 -22.18
CA THR A 380 -8.95 -3.99 -21.11
C THR A 380 -9.14 -3.23 -19.79
N SER A 381 -10.05 -2.23 -19.73
CA SER A 381 -10.46 -1.54 -18.51
C SER A 381 -11.80 -2.10 -18.00
N SER A 382 -11.92 -2.33 -16.69
CA SER A 382 -13.19 -2.72 -16.06
C SER A 382 -14.20 -1.59 -16.24
N VAL A 383 -15.46 -1.93 -16.52
CA VAL A 383 -16.52 -0.96 -16.92
C VAL A 383 -16.69 0.14 -15.87
N SER A 384 -16.34 -0.10 -14.60
CA SER A 384 -16.51 0.79 -13.46
C SER A 384 -15.45 1.87 -13.24
N SER A 385 -14.21 1.70 -13.70
CA SER A 385 -13.15 2.70 -13.46
C SER A 385 -13.37 4.01 -14.21
N GLU A 386 -14.27 4.02 -15.20
CA GLU A 386 -14.57 5.15 -16.09
C GLU A 386 -15.99 5.72 -15.90
N ALA A 387 -16.71 5.30 -14.85
CA ALA A 387 -18.06 5.78 -14.60
C ALA A 387 -18.08 7.30 -14.34
N ALA A 388 -19.05 8.02 -14.91
CA ALA A 388 -19.14 9.48 -14.75
C ALA A 388 -19.96 9.93 -13.51
N SER A 389 -20.73 9.05 -12.87
CA SER A 389 -21.57 9.35 -11.70
C SER A 389 -21.76 8.11 -10.82
N SER A 390 -22.09 8.30 -9.53
CA SER A 390 -22.26 7.23 -8.54
C SER A 390 -23.43 6.29 -8.85
N PHE A 391 -23.31 5.05 -8.39
CA PHE A 391 -24.33 4.02 -8.54
C PHE A 391 -24.22 2.98 -7.43
N VAL A 392 -25.30 2.24 -7.18
CA VAL A 392 -25.30 1.12 -6.25
C VAL A 392 -24.57 -0.07 -6.87
N ALA A 393 -23.46 -0.47 -6.24
CA ALA A 393 -22.58 -1.52 -6.73
C ALA A 393 -22.82 -2.86 -6.05
N GLU A 394 -23.24 -2.91 -4.79
CA GLU A 394 -23.52 -4.17 -4.08
C GLU A 394 -24.76 -4.06 -3.20
N LEU A 395 -25.41 -5.20 -2.96
CA LEU A 395 -26.50 -5.34 -2.00
C LEU A 395 -26.12 -6.47 -1.04
N ALA A 396 -26.37 -6.28 0.25
CA ALA A 396 -26.04 -7.26 1.27
C ALA A 396 -27.03 -7.29 2.42
N LEU A 397 -26.92 -8.35 3.21
CA LEU A 397 -27.69 -8.57 4.43
C LEU A 397 -26.75 -8.68 5.61
N PHE A 398 -27.09 -7.98 6.69
CA PHE A 398 -26.39 -8.08 7.96
C PHE A 398 -27.39 -8.43 9.07
N GLU A 399 -27.15 -9.55 9.75
CA GLU A 399 -27.98 -10.03 10.86
C GLU A 399 -27.20 -9.94 12.17
N THR A 400 -27.85 -9.44 13.21
CA THR A 400 -27.27 -9.32 14.55
C THR A 400 -28.33 -9.56 15.62
N SER A 401 -27.92 -9.79 16.86
CA SER A 401 -28.88 -9.89 17.96
C SER A 401 -29.52 -8.51 18.26
N GLN A 402 -30.74 -8.52 18.78
CA GLN A 402 -31.45 -7.28 19.11
C GLN A 402 -30.69 -6.42 20.15
N ASP A 403 -29.92 -7.04 21.05
CA ASP A 403 -29.12 -6.35 22.05
C ASP A 403 -27.88 -5.67 21.45
N GLU A 404 -27.25 -6.28 20.44
CA GLU A 404 -26.10 -5.72 19.72
C GLU A 404 -26.52 -4.63 18.72
N ALA A 405 -27.73 -4.72 18.15
CA ALA A 405 -28.28 -3.73 17.24
C ALA A 405 -28.39 -2.32 17.85
N ALA A 406 -28.58 -2.20 19.17
CA ALA A 406 -28.74 -0.92 19.85
C ALA A 406 -27.45 -0.07 19.91
N GLY A 407 -26.28 -0.69 19.71
CA GLY A 407 -24.97 -0.03 19.65
C GLY A 407 -24.33 -0.03 18.25
N PHE A 408 -25.07 -0.49 17.22
CA PHE A 408 -24.55 -0.68 15.88
C PHE A 408 -24.31 0.65 15.17
N ASN A 409 -23.04 0.94 14.85
CA ASN A 409 -22.66 2.05 13.98
C ASN A 409 -22.00 1.48 12.71
N LEU A 410 -22.75 1.54 11.60
CA LEU A 410 -22.42 0.91 10.32
C LEU A 410 -21.00 1.28 9.85
N SER A 411 -20.62 2.56 9.92
CA SER A 411 -19.30 3.05 9.45
C SER A 411 -18.13 2.52 10.26
N SER A 412 -18.38 2.08 11.50
CA SER A 412 -17.39 1.51 12.41
C SER A 412 -17.45 -0.01 12.49
N THR A 413 -18.37 -0.67 11.78
CA THR A 413 -18.59 -2.13 11.88
C THR A 413 -18.42 -2.82 10.53
N ILE A 414 -18.80 -2.18 9.42
CA ILE A 414 -18.67 -2.72 8.06
C ILE A 414 -17.92 -1.71 7.20
N PRO A 415 -16.70 -2.02 6.73
CA PRO A 415 -15.95 -1.12 5.87
C PRO A 415 -16.52 -1.06 4.44
N GLY A 416 -16.39 0.10 3.81
CA GLY A 416 -16.94 0.44 2.49
C GLY A 416 -18.14 1.38 2.61
N ASN A 417 -18.44 2.10 1.53
CA ASN A 417 -19.55 3.08 1.46
C ASN A 417 -20.92 2.37 1.46
N TRP A 418 -21.29 1.78 2.60
CA TRP A 418 -22.54 1.05 2.82
C TRP A 418 -23.60 1.96 3.45
N ASP A 419 -24.82 1.85 2.94
CA ASP A 419 -26.02 2.51 3.45
C ASP A 419 -27.02 1.47 3.96
N VAL A 420 -27.66 1.74 5.10
CA VAL A 420 -28.83 0.96 5.54
C VAL A 420 -30.04 1.39 4.70
N VAL A 421 -30.45 0.53 3.77
CA VAL A 421 -31.61 0.77 2.89
C VAL A 421 -32.91 0.23 3.46
N GLY A 422 -32.84 -0.55 4.54
CA GLY A 422 -33.99 -0.92 5.37
C GLY A 422 -33.59 -1.85 6.51
N ASN A 423 -34.54 -2.20 7.36
CA ASN A 423 -34.32 -3.18 8.43
C ASN A 423 -35.62 -3.91 8.80
N GLU A 424 -35.48 -5.06 9.45
CA GLU A 424 -36.58 -5.86 9.98
C GLU A 424 -36.17 -6.55 11.29
N SER A 425 -37.10 -6.72 12.22
CA SER A 425 -36.87 -7.44 13.47
C SER A 425 -37.70 -8.72 13.51
N THR A 426 -37.02 -9.86 13.66
CA THR A 426 -37.63 -11.20 13.71
C THR A 426 -37.19 -11.91 14.99
N GLY A 427 -38.12 -12.07 15.95
CA GLY A 427 -37.80 -12.70 17.24
C GLY A 427 -36.70 -11.93 17.99
N SER A 428 -35.55 -12.57 18.19
CA SER A 428 -34.35 -11.97 18.83
C SER A 428 -33.30 -11.49 17.82
N VAL A 429 -33.57 -11.56 16.52
CA VAL A 429 -32.65 -11.19 15.44
C VAL A 429 -33.10 -9.88 14.81
N GLN A 430 -32.15 -8.96 14.63
CA GLN A 430 -32.29 -7.74 13.84
C GLN A 430 -31.58 -7.94 12.51
N THR A 431 -32.30 -7.71 11.42
CA THR A 431 -31.80 -7.83 10.05
C THR A 431 -31.71 -6.43 9.43
N PHE A 432 -30.58 -6.10 8.82
CA PHE A 432 -30.33 -4.86 8.09
C PHE A 432 -30.10 -5.17 6.61
N PHE A 433 -30.83 -4.48 5.74
CA PHE A 433 -30.61 -4.50 4.30
C PHE A 433 -29.65 -3.37 3.97
N LEU A 434 -28.53 -3.73 3.34
CA LEU A 434 -27.45 -2.80 3.04
C LEU A 434 -27.30 -2.64 1.53
N ALA A 435 -27.00 -1.43 1.09
CA ALA A 435 -26.57 -1.15 -0.29
C ALA A 435 -25.22 -0.45 -0.26
N ARG A 436 -24.28 -0.88 -1.09
CA ARG A 436 -22.98 -0.22 -1.25
C ARG A 436 -23.04 0.70 -2.45
N THR A 437 -22.69 1.96 -2.26
CA THR A 437 -22.58 2.93 -3.33
C THR A 437 -21.15 2.94 -3.84
N PHE A 438 -20.97 2.70 -5.14
CA PHE A 438 -19.72 3.04 -5.81
C PHE A 438 -19.76 4.51 -6.19
N GLU A 439 -18.75 5.23 -5.77
CA GLU A 439 -18.52 6.60 -6.19
C GLU A 439 -17.46 6.58 -7.29
N PRO A 440 -17.77 7.09 -8.50
CA PRO A 440 -16.76 7.26 -9.50
C PRO A 440 -15.69 8.19 -8.96
N TYR A 441 -14.45 7.86 -9.30
CA TYR A 441 -13.35 8.75 -9.11
C TYR A 441 -13.51 9.96 -10.07
N VAL A 442 -14.23 10.99 -9.61
CA VAL A 442 -14.37 12.24 -10.36
C VAL A 442 -13.12 13.07 -10.11
N LEU A 443 -12.17 13.01 -11.03
CA LEU A 443 -11.16 14.05 -11.17
C LEU A 443 -11.91 15.37 -11.36
N ASN A 444 -11.97 16.20 -10.33
CA ASN A 444 -12.59 17.52 -10.41
C ASN A 444 -11.72 18.42 -11.30
N ALA A 445 -11.87 18.26 -12.62
CA ALA A 445 -11.47 19.27 -13.56
C ALA A 445 -12.39 20.47 -13.35
N THR A 446 -11.80 21.56 -12.85
CA THR A 446 -12.35 22.92 -12.71
C THR A 446 -13.22 23.20 -11.47
N SER A 447 -12.66 23.97 -10.53
CA SER A 447 -13.42 25.06 -9.92
C SER A 447 -12.60 26.35 -9.97
N SER A 448 -12.95 27.20 -10.94
CA SER A 448 -12.68 28.63 -10.84
C SER A 448 -13.64 29.22 -9.80
N ASP A 449 -13.11 29.53 -8.62
CA ASP A 449 -13.44 30.67 -7.77
C ASP A 449 -14.94 31.05 -7.57
N SER A 450 -15.49 30.76 -6.39
CA SER A 450 -16.18 31.71 -5.49
C SER A 450 -17.09 30.98 -4.48
N GLY A 451 -17.04 31.42 -3.23
CA GLY A 451 -17.38 30.61 -2.06
C GLY A 451 -18.83 30.19 -1.89
N SER A 452 -19.00 29.03 -1.26
CA SER A 452 -20.04 28.70 -0.29
C SER A 452 -19.65 27.39 0.36
N ALA A 453 -19.57 27.36 1.69
CA ALA A 453 -19.41 26.14 2.46
C ALA A 453 -20.53 25.15 2.14
N GLY A 454 -20.17 23.89 1.90
CA GLY A 454 -21.07 22.77 1.69
C GLY A 454 -20.29 21.48 1.80
N SER A 455 -20.54 20.74 2.89
CA SER A 455 -20.14 19.37 3.19
C SER A 455 -19.97 18.49 1.95
N SER A 456 -18.78 17.89 1.77
CA SER A 456 -18.58 16.77 0.86
C SER A 456 -17.52 15.81 1.41
N ASP A 457 -17.91 14.54 1.40
CA ASP A 457 -17.10 13.35 1.68
C ASP A 457 -15.88 13.31 0.74
N ASN A 458 -14.70 13.08 1.31
CA ASN A 458 -13.43 13.12 0.60
C ASN A 458 -12.65 11.83 0.92
N GLU A 459 -12.69 10.85 0.03
CA GLU A 459 -11.69 9.77 -0.03
C GLU A 459 -10.46 10.24 -0.82
N VAL A 460 -9.26 9.93 -0.29
CA VAL A 460 -7.97 10.41 -0.80
C VAL A 460 -7.50 9.55 -1.99
N SER A 461 -7.12 10.21 -3.09
CA SER A 461 -6.59 9.53 -4.28
C SER A 461 -5.32 8.72 -3.99
N SER A 462 -5.10 7.63 -4.73
CA SER A 462 -3.85 6.86 -4.66
C SER A 462 -2.66 7.55 -5.36
N SER A 463 -2.92 8.64 -6.08
CA SER A 463 -1.96 9.44 -6.83
C SER A 463 -2.08 10.94 -6.50
N VAL A 464 -1.03 11.70 -6.80
CA VAL A 464 -0.97 13.17 -6.67
C VAL A 464 -0.57 13.79 -8.00
N GLU A 465 -1.05 15.00 -8.29
CA GLU A 465 -0.75 15.66 -9.56
C GLU A 465 0.53 16.49 -9.46
N ALA A 466 1.35 16.46 -10.52
CA ALA A 466 2.43 17.43 -10.69
C ALA A 466 1.88 18.83 -10.98
N VAL A 467 2.66 19.87 -10.69
CA VAL A 467 2.28 21.26 -11.03
C VAL A 467 2.85 21.62 -12.40
N ALA A 468 1.96 21.99 -13.33
CA ALA A 468 2.37 22.54 -14.61
C ALA A 468 2.69 24.04 -14.47
N SER A 469 3.85 24.46 -14.99
CA SER A 469 4.16 25.88 -15.07
C SER A 469 3.14 26.62 -15.95
N ASN A 470 2.91 27.91 -15.67
CA ASN A 470 2.04 28.79 -16.46
C ASN A 470 2.41 28.86 -17.97
N SER A 471 3.58 28.34 -18.35
CA SER A 471 4.08 28.31 -19.73
C SER A 471 3.74 27.03 -20.50
N SER A 472 3.19 25.99 -19.85
CA SER A 472 2.94 24.64 -20.41
C SER A 472 4.19 23.89 -20.91
N GLU A 473 5.40 24.37 -20.58
CA GLU A 473 6.68 23.82 -21.05
C GLU A 473 7.48 23.08 -19.96
N GLU A 474 7.01 23.06 -18.72
CA GLU A 474 7.71 22.45 -17.59
C GLU A 474 6.70 21.92 -16.55
N LEU A 475 6.92 20.69 -16.07
CA LEU A 475 6.33 20.17 -14.85
C LEU A 475 7.33 20.31 -13.71
N SER A 476 6.85 20.69 -12.53
CA SER A 476 7.59 20.60 -11.28
C SER A 476 6.74 19.86 -10.23
N PHE A 477 7.40 19.15 -9.33
CA PHE A 477 6.80 18.54 -8.15
C PHE A 477 7.76 18.62 -6.98
N LYS A 478 7.35 19.34 -5.93
CA LYS A 478 8.16 19.65 -4.76
C LYS A 478 7.71 18.84 -3.55
N VAL A 479 8.65 18.11 -2.95
CA VAL A 479 8.45 17.32 -1.73
C VAL A 479 9.22 17.94 -0.58
N LEU A 480 8.53 18.23 0.53
CA LEU A 480 9.17 18.60 1.80
C LEU A 480 9.32 17.34 2.68
N GLN A 481 10.56 16.90 2.90
CA GLN A 481 10.87 15.81 3.81
C GLN A 481 11.08 16.36 5.23
N ILE A 482 10.35 15.78 6.19
CA ILE A 482 10.41 16.07 7.61
C ILE A 482 10.88 14.80 8.33
N ALA A 483 12.07 14.83 8.93
CA ALA A 483 12.67 13.68 9.62
C ALA A 483 12.90 13.97 11.11
N ASP A 484 12.77 12.94 11.95
CA ASP A 484 13.21 12.94 13.35
C ASP A 484 12.60 14.10 14.17
N MET A 485 11.26 14.17 14.21
CA MET A 485 10.55 15.19 14.99
C MET A 485 10.53 14.87 16.49
N HIS A 486 10.27 13.60 16.83
CA HIS A 486 10.08 13.10 18.20
C HIS A 486 9.10 13.93 19.03
N LEU A 487 7.93 14.25 18.45
CA LEU A 487 6.92 15.00 19.19
C LEU A 487 6.41 14.19 20.39
N THR A 488 6.42 14.83 21.56
CA THR A 488 5.84 14.32 22.80
C THR A 488 4.37 14.74 22.95
N GLY A 489 3.92 15.72 22.18
CA GLY A 489 2.61 16.33 22.36
C GLY A 489 2.55 17.31 23.52
N ASN A 490 3.63 17.45 24.30
CA ASN A 490 3.75 18.49 25.30
C ASN A 490 4.48 19.70 24.67
N PRO A 491 3.77 20.82 24.38
CA PRO A 491 4.39 21.99 23.75
C PRO A 491 5.51 22.59 24.60
N ASP A 492 5.50 22.35 25.91
CA ASP A 492 6.46 22.86 26.89
C ASP A 492 7.59 21.87 27.19
N TYR A 493 7.70 20.76 26.44
CA TYR A 493 8.80 19.83 26.64
C TYR A 493 10.15 20.51 26.37
N PRO A 494 11.06 20.60 27.35
CA PRO A 494 12.30 21.35 27.18
C PRO A 494 13.25 20.66 26.20
N CYS A 495 14.00 21.46 25.44
CA CYS A 495 15.01 20.93 24.52
C CYS A 495 16.09 20.13 25.27
N SER A 496 16.35 18.90 24.82
CA SER A 496 17.52 18.10 25.22
C SER A 496 18.82 18.73 24.72
N SER A 497 18.73 19.36 23.53
CA SER A 497 19.77 20.06 22.79
C SER A 497 19.07 21.07 21.87
N GLY A 498 19.58 22.29 21.81
CA GLY A 498 18.96 23.35 21.02
C GLY A 498 19.89 24.54 20.82
N PRO A 499 19.56 25.45 19.90
CA PRO A 499 20.40 26.59 19.56
C PRO A 499 20.51 27.58 20.73
N ASP A 500 21.66 28.24 20.85
CA ASP A 500 21.92 29.27 21.86
C ASP A 500 21.02 30.51 21.71
N THR A 501 20.57 30.78 20.48
CA THR A 501 19.71 31.91 20.15
C THR A 501 18.58 31.48 19.25
N ILE A 502 17.36 31.96 19.52
CA ILE A 502 16.18 31.68 18.71
C ILE A 502 15.63 32.99 18.17
N ARG A 503 15.29 33.02 16.88
CA ARG A 503 14.74 34.20 16.21
C ARG A 503 13.40 34.62 16.84
N ALA A 504 13.22 35.93 17.06
CA ALA A 504 12.06 36.49 17.75
C ALA A 504 10.72 36.15 17.07
N SER A 505 10.71 36.04 15.74
CA SER A 505 9.52 35.63 14.96
C SER A 505 9.09 34.20 15.28
N LEU A 506 10.03 33.27 15.42
CA LEU A 506 9.74 31.89 15.79
C LEU A 506 9.22 31.79 17.22
N LEU A 507 9.83 32.51 18.16
CA LEU A 507 9.37 32.56 19.55
C LEU A 507 7.93 33.08 19.66
N ALA A 508 7.61 34.12 18.89
CA ALA A 508 6.25 34.67 18.84
C ALA A 508 5.24 33.65 18.30
N ALA A 509 5.54 32.99 17.18
CA ALA A 509 4.69 31.96 16.60
C ALA A 509 4.52 30.76 17.55
N ALA A 510 5.62 30.27 18.10
CA ALA A 510 5.64 29.15 19.03
C ALA A 510 4.85 29.44 20.32
N SER A 511 4.89 30.67 20.83
CA SER A 511 4.09 31.07 22.01
C SER A 511 2.58 30.99 21.74
N VAL A 512 2.14 31.38 20.55
CA VAL A 512 0.72 31.28 20.14
C VAL A 512 0.31 29.82 19.98
N ILE A 513 1.13 29.02 19.29
CA ILE A 513 0.88 27.59 19.08
C ILE A 513 0.87 26.86 20.43
N ALA A 514 1.76 27.23 21.37
CA ALA A 514 1.81 26.61 22.69
C ALA A 514 0.52 26.85 23.49
N GLU A 515 -0.02 28.07 23.46
CA GLU A 515 -1.31 28.38 24.07
C GLU A 515 -2.43 27.49 23.50
N GLN A 516 -2.52 27.36 22.17
CA GLN A 516 -3.50 26.49 21.51
C GLN A 516 -3.38 25.03 21.93
N LEU A 517 -2.16 24.47 21.87
CA LEU A 517 -1.92 23.06 22.22
C LEU A 517 -2.17 22.78 23.72
N ARG A 518 -1.93 23.74 24.60
CA ARG A 518 -2.26 23.63 26.04
C ARG A 518 -3.77 23.56 26.29
N GLU A 519 -4.55 24.30 25.52
CA GLU A 519 -6.01 24.28 25.58
C GLU A 519 -6.58 22.95 25.05
N GLU A 520 -6.07 22.48 23.91
CA GLU A 520 -6.50 21.22 23.28
C GLU A 520 -6.14 19.98 24.12
N SER A 521 -4.99 19.98 24.79
CA SER A 521 -4.55 18.88 25.67
C SER A 521 -5.25 18.84 27.04
N ASN A 522 -6.25 19.70 27.29
CA ASN A 522 -6.88 19.88 28.61
C ASN A 522 -5.86 20.17 29.75
N SER A 523 -4.70 20.74 29.41
CA SER A 523 -3.72 21.12 30.42
C SER A 523 -4.27 22.30 31.24
N SER A 524 -4.19 22.22 32.58
CA SER A 524 -4.71 23.26 33.48
C SER A 524 -4.00 24.62 33.41
N SER A 525 -3.11 24.84 32.44
CA SER A 525 -2.29 26.05 32.35
C SER A 525 -3.04 27.16 31.61
N SER A 526 -3.09 28.36 32.23
CA SER A 526 -3.80 29.55 31.72
C SER A 526 -2.84 30.62 31.18
N ALA A 527 -1.63 30.19 30.78
CA ALA A 527 -0.59 31.10 30.30
C ALA A 527 -0.97 31.65 28.93
N ARG A 528 -1.13 32.98 28.85
CA ARG A 528 -1.46 33.67 27.60
C ARG A 528 -0.22 33.79 26.71
N ALA A 529 -0.41 33.75 25.40
CA ALA A 529 0.67 33.96 24.46
C ALA A 529 1.29 35.38 24.56
N GLY A 530 2.56 35.45 24.16
CA GLY A 530 3.31 36.68 23.96
C GLY A 530 4.41 36.95 24.98
N GLU A 531 5.37 37.78 24.57
CA GLU A 531 6.52 38.15 25.37
C GLU A 531 6.09 38.77 26.71
N GLY A 532 6.56 38.18 27.82
CA GLY A 532 6.22 38.60 29.18
C GLY A 532 4.88 38.06 29.72
N ASN A 533 4.08 37.39 28.89
CA ASN A 533 2.85 36.69 29.32
C ASN A 533 3.05 35.17 29.37
N ASP A 534 3.78 34.64 28.40
CA ASP A 534 4.18 33.24 28.37
C ASP A 534 5.47 33.06 29.18
N PRO A 535 5.45 32.32 30.31
CA PRO A 535 6.61 32.17 31.17
C PRO A 535 7.78 31.46 30.49
N MET A 536 7.52 30.68 29.44
CA MET A 536 8.52 29.92 28.69
C MET A 536 8.80 30.55 27.31
N TYR A 537 8.43 31.83 27.11
CA TYR A 537 8.54 32.52 25.82
C TYR A 537 9.95 32.47 25.22
N ASN A 538 11.00 32.58 26.04
CA ASN A 538 12.41 32.59 25.61
C ASN A 538 13.11 31.23 25.77
N GLU A 539 12.39 30.18 26.12
CA GLU A 539 12.97 28.85 26.37
C GLU A 539 12.93 27.99 25.11
N CYS A 540 13.96 27.17 24.91
CA CYS A 540 13.92 26.13 23.89
C CYS A 540 13.02 25.00 24.36
N ARG A 541 11.96 24.75 23.59
CA ARG A 541 10.95 23.70 23.85
C ARG A 541 10.37 23.14 22.56
N GLU A 542 9.68 22.00 22.67
CA GLU A 542 9.12 21.25 21.55
C GLU A 542 8.24 22.08 20.60
N VAL A 543 7.47 23.05 21.10
CA VAL A 543 6.60 23.85 20.22
C VAL A 543 7.35 24.63 19.14
N LEU A 544 8.66 24.84 19.30
CA LEU A 544 9.51 25.43 18.27
C LEU A 544 9.62 24.53 17.03
N THR A 545 9.59 23.20 17.21
CA THR A 545 9.52 22.24 16.10
C THR A 545 8.27 22.47 15.27
N VAL A 546 7.12 22.63 15.95
CA VAL A 546 5.81 22.84 15.30
C VAL A 546 5.77 24.18 14.57
N ALA A 547 6.26 25.24 15.22
CA ALA A 547 6.36 26.57 14.61
C ALA A 547 7.31 26.60 13.41
N PHE A 548 8.39 25.81 13.47
CA PHE A 548 9.33 25.69 12.36
C PHE A 548 8.72 24.90 11.20
N LEU A 549 8.02 23.80 11.47
CA LEU A 549 7.24 23.06 10.47
C LEU A 549 6.23 23.98 9.77
N ASP A 550 5.44 24.75 10.53
CA ASP A 550 4.47 25.70 9.96
C ASP A 550 5.14 26.71 9.01
N GLU A 551 6.29 27.27 9.41
CA GLU A 551 7.02 28.20 8.56
C GLU A 551 7.58 27.54 7.29
N LEU A 552 8.08 26.31 7.38
CA LEU A 552 8.56 25.56 6.21
C LEU A 552 7.43 25.29 5.22
N LEU A 553 6.25 24.90 5.71
CA LEU A 553 5.06 24.72 4.88
C LEU A 553 4.67 26.02 4.16
N ASP A 554 4.76 27.15 4.85
CA ASP A 554 4.41 28.46 4.30
C ASP A 554 5.46 29.01 3.30
N ILE A 555 6.76 28.78 3.56
CA ILE A 555 7.87 29.21 2.69
C ILE A 555 7.96 28.35 1.44
N GLU A 556 7.91 27.03 1.59
CA GLU A 556 8.12 26.12 0.46
C GLU A 556 6.88 25.89 -0.37
N GLN A 557 5.69 25.98 0.24
CA GLN A 557 4.42 25.61 -0.40
C GLN A 557 4.58 24.28 -1.16
N PRO A 558 4.96 23.20 -0.46
CA PRO A 558 5.25 21.94 -1.11
C PRO A 558 3.99 21.34 -1.73
N ASP A 559 4.17 20.62 -2.83
CA ASP A 559 3.10 19.83 -3.46
C ASP A 559 2.82 18.56 -2.65
N PHE A 560 3.81 18.11 -1.87
CA PHE A 560 3.71 16.93 -1.03
C PHE A 560 4.62 17.00 0.20
N VAL A 561 4.19 16.44 1.33
CA VAL A 561 5.01 16.31 2.54
C VAL A 561 5.27 14.85 2.86
N VAL A 562 6.52 14.51 3.18
CA VAL A 562 6.87 13.17 3.68
C VAL A 562 7.44 13.27 5.08
N PHE A 563 6.75 12.64 6.03
CA PHE A 563 7.25 12.45 7.40
C PHE A 563 8.04 11.13 7.45
N SER A 564 9.38 11.23 7.48
CA SER A 564 10.27 10.08 7.24
C SER A 564 10.66 9.32 8.52
N GLY A 565 9.72 9.16 9.44
CA GLY A 565 9.86 8.34 10.66
C GLY A 565 10.38 9.10 11.88
N ASP A 566 10.20 8.47 13.05
CA ASP A 566 10.35 9.06 14.37
C ASP A 566 9.57 10.38 14.49
N ASN A 567 8.31 10.29 14.08
CA ASN A 567 7.36 11.38 14.07
C ASN A 567 6.96 11.73 15.51
N VAL A 568 6.85 10.71 16.37
CA VAL A 568 6.44 10.79 17.78
C VAL A 568 7.34 9.92 18.68
N GLN A 569 7.25 10.08 20.01
CA GLN A 569 8.23 9.54 20.97
C GLN A 569 7.62 8.63 22.08
N PRO A 570 8.38 7.66 22.65
CA PRO A 570 8.04 6.69 23.73
C PRO A 570 7.42 7.17 25.04
N ASP A 571 7.64 8.40 25.48
CA ASP A 571 7.34 8.79 26.87
C ASP A 571 5.87 9.18 27.09
N LEU A 572 5.00 8.72 26.20
CA LEU A 572 3.62 9.12 26.10
C LEU A 572 2.72 7.96 26.50
N ASP A 573 1.75 8.24 27.36
CA ASP A 573 0.58 7.38 27.39
C ASP A 573 -0.13 7.43 26.02
N THR A 574 -0.97 6.44 25.75
CA THR A 574 -1.70 6.29 24.50
C THR A 574 -2.42 7.57 24.05
N ALA A 575 -2.94 8.36 25.00
CA ALA A 575 -3.67 9.58 24.70
C ALA A 575 -2.73 10.69 24.22
N MET A 576 -1.62 10.91 24.93
CA MET A 576 -0.60 11.86 24.51
C MET A 576 0.07 11.45 23.20
N HIS A 577 0.23 10.16 22.94
CA HIS A 577 0.80 9.65 21.71
C HIS A 577 -0.10 9.93 20.50
N THR A 578 -1.41 9.69 20.67
CA THR A 578 -2.44 10.07 19.70
C THR A 578 -2.48 11.59 19.49
N PHE A 579 -2.35 12.36 20.57
CA PHE A 579 -2.32 13.82 20.48
C PHE A 579 -1.10 14.31 19.69
N ALA A 580 0.10 13.80 19.97
CA ALA A 580 1.33 14.13 19.26
C ALA A 580 1.23 13.82 17.75
N MET A 581 0.61 12.69 17.38
CA MET A 581 0.30 12.33 16.00
C MET A 581 -0.62 13.38 15.33
N ASN A 582 -1.64 13.82 16.05
CA ASN A 582 -2.56 14.84 15.55
C ASN A 582 -1.90 16.22 15.36
N ILE A 583 -0.89 16.58 16.17
CA ILE A 583 -0.24 17.90 16.08
C ILE A 583 0.36 18.16 14.71
N PHE A 584 1.16 17.23 14.18
CA PHE A 584 1.85 17.45 12.91
C PHE A 584 0.94 17.18 11.71
N THR A 585 0.10 16.13 11.78
CA THR A 585 -0.84 15.81 10.70
C THR A 585 -1.85 16.93 10.49
N ALA A 586 -2.33 17.58 11.56
CA ALA A 586 -3.23 18.73 11.44
C ALA A 586 -2.62 19.93 10.68
N ARG A 587 -1.28 20.11 10.69
CA ARG A 587 -0.63 21.23 10.00
C ARG A 587 -0.67 21.11 8.49
N VAL A 588 -0.55 19.88 7.98
CA VAL A 588 -0.65 19.59 6.54
C VAL A 588 -2.10 19.44 6.10
N GLU A 589 -2.94 18.79 6.91
CA GLU A 589 -4.38 18.63 6.65
C GLU A 589 -5.11 19.98 6.59
N SER A 590 -4.87 20.88 7.55
CA SER A 590 -5.52 22.21 7.56
C SER A 590 -5.09 23.12 6.40
N ARG A 591 -3.95 22.81 5.77
CA ARG A 591 -3.45 23.51 4.59
C ARG A 591 -3.87 22.86 3.28
N GLY A 592 -4.51 21.69 3.34
CA GLY A 592 -4.86 20.90 2.16
C GLY A 592 -3.66 20.39 1.38
N ILE A 593 -2.54 20.13 2.07
CA ILE A 593 -1.30 19.65 1.46
C ILE A 593 -1.29 18.12 1.53
N PRO A 594 -1.24 17.42 0.38
CA PRO A 594 -1.04 15.97 0.34
C PRO A 594 0.21 15.52 1.10
N TRP A 595 0.10 14.43 1.85
CA TRP A 595 1.22 13.95 2.66
C TRP A 595 1.26 12.43 2.82
N SER A 596 2.42 11.92 3.21
CA SER A 596 2.63 10.52 3.59
C SER A 596 3.64 10.39 4.72
N ALA A 597 3.76 9.19 5.28
CA ALA A 597 4.69 8.89 6.35
C ALA A 597 5.24 7.46 6.28
N VAL A 598 6.48 7.29 6.75
CA VAL A 598 6.99 5.97 7.18
C VAL A 598 7.17 5.97 8.69
N PHE A 599 7.16 4.78 9.28
CA PHE A 599 7.49 4.60 10.69
C PHE A 599 8.99 4.61 10.93
N GLY A 600 9.37 5.22 12.04
CA GLY A 600 10.65 5.02 12.69
C GLY A 600 10.57 4.05 13.87
N ASN A 601 11.68 3.90 14.59
CA ASN A 601 11.75 2.98 15.70
C ASN A 601 10.98 3.46 16.93
N HIS A 602 10.82 4.78 17.12
CA HIS A 602 10.14 5.37 18.27
C HIS A 602 8.61 5.44 18.13
N ASP A 603 8.10 5.41 16.90
CA ASP A 603 6.69 5.71 16.62
C ASP A 603 5.68 4.75 17.28
N THR A 604 6.11 3.59 17.78
CA THR A 604 5.22 2.62 18.44
C THR A 604 5.55 2.35 19.90
N GLU A 605 6.35 3.23 20.52
CA GLU A 605 6.79 2.99 21.90
C GLU A 605 5.81 3.56 22.96
N GLY A 606 4.82 4.36 22.57
CA GLY A 606 3.77 4.91 23.45
C GLY A 606 2.51 4.03 23.59
N GLY A 607 2.64 2.72 23.42
CA GLY A 607 1.59 1.73 23.73
C GLY A 607 0.55 1.45 22.64
N LEU A 608 0.68 2.05 21.46
CA LEU A 608 -0.09 1.71 20.25
C LEU A 608 0.77 0.84 19.32
N THR A 609 0.15 -0.11 18.64
CA THR A 609 0.82 -0.91 17.60
C THR A 609 1.07 -0.08 16.33
N ARG A 610 1.89 -0.58 15.40
CA ARG A 610 2.14 0.09 14.11
C ARG A 610 0.85 0.25 13.32
N GLU A 611 -0.02 -0.75 13.36
CA GLU A 611 -1.32 -0.78 12.69
C GLU A 611 -2.28 0.24 13.31
N GLU A 612 -2.33 0.34 14.64
CA GLU A 612 -3.14 1.36 15.34
C GLU A 612 -2.61 2.77 15.05
N MET A 613 -1.29 2.96 15.01
CA MET A 613 -0.68 4.23 14.62
C MET A 613 -0.96 4.59 13.15
N LEU A 614 -0.95 3.60 12.26
CA LEU A 614 -1.29 3.81 10.85
C LEU A 614 -2.75 4.22 10.70
N ALA A 615 -3.66 3.60 11.47
CA ALA A 615 -5.06 3.98 11.50
C ALA A 615 -5.23 5.47 11.83
N LEU A 616 -4.49 6.00 12.81
CA LEU A 616 -4.52 7.44 13.14
C LEU A 616 -4.01 8.35 12.00
N MET A 617 -3.14 7.83 11.12
CA MET A 617 -2.64 8.57 9.96
C MET A 617 -3.61 8.54 8.78
N VAL A 618 -4.59 7.63 8.78
CA VAL A 618 -5.55 7.45 7.67
C VAL A 618 -6.94 7.94 8.05
N GLU A 619 -7.43 7.57 9.24
CA GLU A 619 -8.79 7.85 9.68
C GLU A 619 -9.04 9.35 9.86
N GLY A 620 -10.02 9.88 9.10
CA GLY A 620 -10.41 11.29 9.15
C GLY A 620 -9.38 12.26 8.59
N LYS A 621 -8.39 11.77 7.82
CA LYS A 621 -7.35 12.58 7.17
C LYS A 621 -7.61 12.63 5.66
N GLN A 622 -7.99 13.79 5.15
CA GLN A 622 -8.44 13.97 3.76
C GLN A 622 -7.28 14.12 2.77
N TYR A 623 -6.07 14.39 3.26
CA TYR A 623 -4.88 14.61 2.43
C TYR A 623 -3.79 13.58 2.70
N SER A 624 -4.12 12.51 3.45
CA SER A 624 -3.20 11.43 3.75
C SER A 624 -3.15 10.38 2.64
N HIS A 625 -1.96 10.14 2.13
CA HIS A 625 -1.66 9.06 1.18
C HIS A 625 -0.98 7.85 1.84
N VAL A 626 -0.97 7.80 3.17
CA VAL A 626 -0.51 6.63 3.92
C VAL A 626 -1.43 5.44 3.61
N LYS A 627 -0.85 4.27 3.34
CA LYS A 627 -1.62 3.04 3.05
C LYS A 627 -1.10 1.92 3.93
N TYR A 628 -1.98 1.01 4.36
CA TYR A 628 -1.59 -0.17 5.14
C TYR A 628 -0.54 -1.04 4.44
N GLY A 629 -0.59 -1.10 3.11
CA GLY A 629 0.25 -1.97 2.30
C GLY A 629 -0.27 -3.41 2.24
N PRO A 630 0.33 -4.27 1.41
CA PRO A 630 -0.09 -5.68 1.31
C PRO A 630 0.30 -6.47 2.57
N ARG A 631 -0.61 -7.32 3.07
CA ARG A 631 -0.23 -8.27 4.12
C ARG A 631 0.65 -9.38 3.55
N GLY A 632 1.51 -9.95 4.41
CA GLY A 632 2.51 -10.95 4.01
C GLY A 632 3.84 -10.32 3.58
N VAL A 633 3.83 -9.02 3.28
CA VAL A 633 5.03 -8.19 3.25
C VAL A 633 5.37 -7.78 4.68
N GLY A 634 6.66 -7.81 5.03
CA GLY A 634 7.13 -7.49 6.39
C GLY A 634 6.87 -6.03 6.75
N GLY A 635 6.58 -5.75 8.03
CA GLY A 635 6.26 -4.41 8.52
C GLY A 635 4.87 -3.92 8.14
N VAL A 636 4.60 -2.65 8.41
CA VAL A 636 3.30 -1.99 8.23
C VAL A 636 3.51 -0.67 7.49
N GLY A 637 2.73 -0.40 6.44
CA GLY A 637 2.89 0.84 5.68
C GLY A 637 3.88 0.72 4.52
N ASN A 638 3.83 -0.38 3.77
CA ASN A 638 4.61 -0.56 2.54
C ASN A 638 3.76 -0.25 1.31
N TYR A 639 4.07 0.82 0.58
CA TYR A 639 3.23 1.28 -0.53
C TYR A 639 3.97 2.20 -1.51
N GLU A 640 3.28 2.53 -2.60
CA GLU A 640 3.71 3.56 -3.54
C GLU A 640 2.70 4.72 -3.63
N VAL A 641 3.22 5.89 -3.98
CA VAL A 641 2.46 7.07 -4.39
C VAL A 641 2.99 7.52 -5.75
N ASN A 642 2.07 7.60 -6.72
CA ASN A 642 2.37 8.00 -8.08
C ASN A 642 2.11 9.49 -8.26
N VAL A 643 3.04 10.18 -8.90
CA VAL A 643 2.85 11.56 -9.36
C VAL A 643 2.45 11.52 -10.82
N VAL A 644 1.32 12.12 -11.15
CA VAL A 644 0.74 12.06 -12.50
C VAL A 644 0.76 13.42 -13.19
N ALA A 645 0.77 13.39 -14.52
CA ALA A 645 0.69 14.59 -15.34
C ALA A 645 -0.68 15.29 -15.17
N PRO A 646 -0.74 16.57 -14.81
CA PRO A 646 -1.98 17.32 -14.63
C PRO A 646 -2.69 17.64 -15.95
N ALA A 647 -1.95 17.59 -17.07
CA ALA A 647 -2.43 17.91 -18.40
C ALA A 647 -1.57 17.20 -19.46
N ASN A 648 -2.07 17.11 -20.69
CA ASN A 648 -1.29 16.64 -21.82
C ASN A 648 -0.08 17.56 -22.08
N GLY A 649 1.11 16.99 -22.30
CA GLY A 649 2.31 17.76 -22.60
C GLY A 649 3.49 16.90 -23.04
N PRO A 650 4.71 17.46 -23.10
CA PRO A 650 5.95 16.74 -23.45
C PRO A 650 6.28 15.53 -22.55
N TRP A 651 5.67 15.49 -21.37
CA TRP A 651 5.80 14.45 -20.35
C TRP A 651 4.82 13.28 -20.52
N GLY A 652 3.81 13.39 -21.39
CA GLY A 652 2.76 12.38 -21.55
C GLY A 652 1.37 12.99 -21.60
N LYS A 653 0.35 12.12 -21.58
CA LYS A 653 -1.05 12.52 -21.46
C LYS A 653 -1.38 12.86 -20.01
N GLN A 654 -2.45 13.63 -19.82
CA GLN A 654 -3.04 13.82 -18.49
C GLN A 654 -3.31 12.46 -17.85
N GLY A 655 -2.91 12.30 -16.59
CA GLY A 655 -3.05 11.05 -15.85
C GLY A 655 -1.87 10.07 -16.00
N ASP A 656 -0.95 10.27 -16.95
CA ASP A 656 0.24 9.43 -17.07
C ASP A 656 1.16 9.64 -15.85
N THR A 657 1.72 8.56 -15.31
CA THR A 657 2.70 8.64 -14.21
C THR A 657 4.01 9.25 -14.71
N VAL A 658 4.48 10.29 -14.04
CA VAL A 658 5.69 11.04 -14.40
C VAL A 658 6.81 10.95 -13.36
N PHE A 659 6.47 10.64 -12.11
CA PHE A 659 7.42 10.41 -11.01
C PHE A 659 6.79 9.47 -9.97
N ARG A 660 7.62 8.72 -9.23
CA ARG A 660 7.14 7.77 -8.20
C ARG A 660 7.83 7.95 -6.86
N MET A 661 7.10 7.63 -5.79
CA MET A 661 7.61 7.57 -4.43
C MET A 661 7.23 6.21 -3.82
N TYR A 662 8.23 5.45 -3.37
CA TYR A 662 8.04 4.21 -2.62
C TYR A 662 8.27 4.45 -1.12
N PHE A 663 7.50 3.78 -0.27
CA PHE A 663 7.54 3.90 1.18
C PHE A 663 7.67 2.50 1.78
N LEU A 664 8.68 2.27 2.61
CA LEU A 664 8.92 0.98 3.26
C LEU A 664 9.09 1.16 4.77
N ASP A 665 8.50 0.23 5.54
CA ASP A 665 8.70 0.15 6.98
C ASP A 665 10.05 -0.48 7.31
N SER A 666 10.98 0.30 7.86
CA SER A 666 12.27 -0.22 8.32
C SER A 666 12.22 -0.89 9.69
N HIS A 667 11.02 -1.02 10.29
CA HIS A 667 10.76 -1.66 11.57
C HIS A 667 11.36 -0.87 12.75
N ALA A 668 11.66 -1.54 13.87
CA ALA A 668 12.27 -0.96 15.07
C ALA A 668 13.37 -1.88 15.62
N SER A 669 13.04 -2.67 16.64
CA SER A 669 13.94 -3.63 17.27
C SER A 669 13.75 -5.02 16.70
N ILE A 670 14.81 -5.80 16.67
CA ILE A 670 14.77 -7.19 16.19
C ILE A 670 13.82 -8.01 17.07
N ASP A 671 12.86 -8.67 16.43
CA ASP A 671 12.11 -9.74 17.08
C ASP A 671 12.98 -11.01 17.15
N THR A 672 13.68 -11.15 18.28
CA THR A 672 14.54 -12.32 18.53
C THR A 672 13.76 -13.65 18.65
N ALA A 673 12.43 -13.60 18.80
CA ALA A 673 11.61 -14.82 18.79
C ALA A 673 11.48 -15.39 17.37
N THR A 674 11.33 -14.52 16.36
CA THR A 674 11.25 -14.91 14.95
C THR A 674 12.62 -15.00 14.28
N HIS A 675 13.64 -14.31 14.81
CA HIS A 675 15.00 -14.32 14.28
C HIS A 675 16.07 -14.73 15.32
N PRO A 676 16.01 -15.95 15.88
CA PRO A 676 16.85 -16.37 17.01
C PRO A 676 18.34 -16.56 16.68
N LEU A 677 18.74 -16.40 15.42
CA LEU A 677 20.15 -16.45 15.00
C LEU A 677 20.81 -15.07 14.97
N VAL A 678 20.02 -14.00 15.04
CA VAL A 678 20.50 -12.61 15.13
C VAL A 678 20.59 -12.28 16.62
N ASN A 679 21.73 -12.62 17.21
CA ASN A 679 21.90 -12.70 18.66
C ASN A 679 22.20 -11.36 19.35
N ASP A 680 22.09 -10.24 18.65
CA ASP A 680 22.21 -8.91 19.24
C ASP A 680 20.82 -8.28 19.36
N ALA A 681 20.16 -8.51 20.50
CA ALA A 681 18.85 -7.94 20.78
C ALA A 681 18.87 -6.41 20.92
N SER A 682 20.06 -5.79 20.90
CA SER A 682 20.21 -4.33 20.91
C SER A 682 20.41 -3.71 19.53
N ASP A 683 20.48 -4.54 18.48
CA ASP A 683 20.56 -4.09 17.10
C ASP A 683 19.17 -3.79 16.52
N TYR A 684 19.14 -2.98 15.47
CA TYR A 684 17.91 -2.60 14.78
C TYR A 684 17.45 -3.71 13.83
N ASP A 685 16.14 -3.79 13.65
CA ASP A 685 15.57 -4.67 12.64
C ASP A 685 15.79 -4.10 11.23
N TRP A 686 15.57 -4.92 10.20
CA TRP A 686 15.89 -4.61 8.81
C TRP A 686 14.70 -4.78 7.88
N ILE A 687 14.74 -4.08 6.75
CA ILE A 687 13.79 -4.25 5.64
C ILE A 687 13.88 -5.69 5.11
N LYS A 688 12.78 -6.44 5.20
CA LYS A 688 12.70 -7.87 4.91
C LYS A 688 12.76 -8.16 3.41
N GLU A 689 13.15 -9.39 3.06
CA GLU A 689 13.15 -9.84 1.65
C GLU A 689 11.77 -9.73 1.01
N THR A 690 10.68 -9.97 1.76
CA THR A 690 9.31 -9.81 1.25
C THR A 690 8.98 -8.36 0.87
N GLN A 691 9.56 -7.37 1.55
CA GLN A 691 9.44 -5.95 1.17
C GLN A 691 10.26 -5.62 -0.07
N ILE A 692 11.44 -6.25 -0.22
CA ILE A 692 12.27 -6.10 -1.42
C ILE A 692 11.59 -6.71 -2.64
N GLU A 693 11.00 -7.91 -2.51
CA GLU A 693 10.26 -8.53 -3.60
C GLU A 693 9.00 -7.73 -3.96
N PHE A 694 8.26 -7.24 -2.96
CA PHE A 694 7.13 -6.34 -3.20
C PHE A 694 7.53 -5.11 -4.03
N TYR A 695 8.62 -4.45 -3.66
CA TYR A 695 9.17 -3.34 -4.45
C TYR A 695 9.54 -3.77 -5.87
N ARG A 696 10.20 -4.93 -6.04
CA ARG A 696 10.54 -5.46 -7.37
C ARG A 696 9.29 -5.74 -8.18
N GLU A 697 8.24 -6.29 -7.59
CA GLU A 697 6.97 -6.59 -8.24
C GLU A 697 6.27 -5.30 -8.70
N LEU A 698 6.21 -4.27 -7.85
CA LEU A 698 5.72 -2.95 -8.23
C LEU A 698 6.52 -2.42 -9.43
N ALA A 699 7.84 -2.34 -9.31
CA ALA A 699 8.69 -1.81 -10.37
C ALA A 699 8.61 -2.61 -11.69
N LYS A 700 8.44 -3.95 -11.61
CA LYS A 700 8.21 -4.81 -12.78
C LYS A 700 6.86 -4.50 -13.43
N SER A 701 5.79 -4.31 -12.66
CA SER A 701 4.46 -3.99 -13.19
C SER A 701 4.47 -2.69 -14.02
N HIS A 702 5.33 -1.75 -13.62
CA HIS A 702 5.53 -0.46 -14.28
C HIS A 702 6.31 -0.52 -15.59
N ALA A 703 7.02 -1.62 -15.86
CA ALA A 703 7.86 -1.75 -17.05
C ALA A 703 7.04 -1.75 -18.37
N SER A 704 5.74 -2.02 -18.28
CA SER A 704 4.81 -1.99 -19.42
C SER A 704 4.38 -0.57 -19.82
N GLU A 705 4.45 0.41 -18.91
CA GLU A 705 4.00 1.79 -19.14
C GLU A 705 4.90 2.56 -20.11
N GLY A 706 6.20 2.25 -20.14
CA GLY A 706 7.16 2.86 -21.06
C GLY A 706 7.10 2.34 -22.50
N ALA A 707 6.36 1.27 -22.78
CA ALA A 707 6.32 0.62 -24.09
C ALA A 707 5.18 1.10 -25.00
N THR A 708 4.24 1.89 -24.48
CA THR A 708 3.08 2.39 -25.23
C THR A 708 3.32 3.76 -25.91
N GLY A 709 4.46 4.39 -25.61
CA GLY A 709 4.90 5.65 -26.19
C GLY A 709 5.73 5.48 -27.46
N ASN A 710 5.04 5.32 -28.60
CA ASN A 710 5.53 5.56 -29.97
C ASN A 710 6.73 4.70 -30.44
N SER A 711 6.46 3.74 -31.32
CA SER A 711 7.42 2.93 -32.09
C SER A 711 8.16 3.72 -33.19
N ASP A 712 8.41 5.01 -32.95
CA ASP A 712 9.30 5.81 -33.79
C ASP A 712 10.73 5.63 -33.28
N ASN A 713 11.51 4.84 -34.01
CA ASN A 713 12.91 4.45 -33.77
C ASN A 713 13.93 5.61 -33.75
N ASN A 714 13.58 6.80 -33.25
CA ASN A 714 14.50 7.94 -33.19
C ASN A 714 14.22 8.99 -32.10
N SER A 715 13.58 8.65 -30.98
CA SER A 715 13.53 9.55 -29.81
C SER A 715 14.16 8.89 -28.60
N SER A 716 15.07 9.60 -27.94
CA SER A 716 15.86 9.17 -26.77
C SER A 716 15.05 9.11 -25.46
N LEU A 717 13.73 8.98 -25.53
CA LEU A 717 12.80 8.94 -24.39
C LEU A 717 12.64 7.56 -23.74
N ASN A 718 13.54 6.61 -24.02
CA ASN A 718 13.55 5.23 -23.53
C ASN A 718 13.95 5.10 -22.03
N GLY A 719 13.47 5.99 -21.15
CA GLY A 719 13.78 5.97 -19.73
C GLY A 719 12.56 5.63 -18.87
N SER A 720 12.66 4.59 -18.04
CA SER A 720 11.70 4.29 -16.96
C SER A 720 11.35 5.56 -16.16
N VAL A 721 10.11 5.67 -15.71
CA VAL A 721 9.66 6.75 -14.82
C VAL A 721 10.57 6.78 -13.58
N PRO A 722 11.26 7.89 -13.28
CA PRO A 722 12.17 7.93 -12.14
C PRO A 722 11.40 7.86 -10.83
N ALA A 723 11.99 7.19 -9.85
CA ALA A 723 11.43 7.03 -8.52
C ALA A 723 12.38 7.50 -7.41
N VAL A 724 11.82 7.74 -6.23
CA VAL A 724 12.56 7.85 -4.96
C VAL A 724 11.97 6.89 -3.93
N MET A 725 12.72 6.58 -2.89
CA MET A 725 12.27 5.66 -1.83
C MET A 725 12.52 6.24 -0.44
N TYR A 726 11.53 6.14 0.44
CA TYR A 726 11.58 6.56 1.84
C TYR A 726 11.52 5.34 2.76
N TYR A 727 12.40 5.34 3.76
CA TYR A 727 12.40 4.41 4.90
C TYR A 727 13.21 5.07 6.02
N HIS A 728 12.98 4.70 7.28
CA HIS A 728 13.54 5.48 8.38
C HIS A 728 14.98 5.07 8.75
N ILE A 729 15.21 3.79 9.06
CA ILE A 729 16.52 3.28 9.49
C ILE A 729 17.42 3.07 8.26
N PRO A 730 18.63 3.64 8.23
CA PRO A 730 19.52 3.55 7.08
C PRO A 730 19.93 2.10 6.78
N VAL A 731 20.03 1.74 5.49
CA VAL A 731 20.66 0.47 5.08
C VAL A 731 22.18 0.54 5.27
N PRO A 732 22.88 -0.60 5.45
CA PRO A 732 24.32 -0.63 5.74
C PRO A 732 25.20 0.16 4.78
N GLU A 733 24.77 0.31 3.52
CA GLU A 733 25.46 1.11 2.52
C GLU A 733 25.65 2.57 2.96
N TYR A 734 24.75 3.18 3.74
CA TYR A 734 24.92 4.55 4.24
C TYR A 734 26.25 4.73 5.00
N ALA A 735 26.72 3.70 5.69
CA ALA A 735 27.99 3.75 6.42
C ALA A 735 29.22 3.98 5.50
N LEU A 736 29.13 3.66 4.20
CA LEU A 736 30.21 3.77 3.23
C LEU A 736 30.51 5.21 2.77
N ALA A 737 29.68 6.18 3.18
CA ALA A 737 29.93 7.59 2.90
C ALA A 737 31.22 8.08 3.58
N SER A 738 32.12 8.64 2.77
CA SER A 738 33.37 9.25 3.18
C SER A 738 33.36 10.75 2.89
N PRO A 739 34.26 11.54 3.50
CA PRO A 739 34.38 12.97 3.17
C PRO A 739 34.71 13.27 1.70
N LEU A 740 35.13 12.27 0.90
CA LEU A 740 35.51 12.45 -0.50
C LEU A 740 34.37 12.21 -1.50
N ASN A 741 33.29 11.55 -1.07
CA ASN A 741 32.22 11.09 -1.96
C ASN A 741 30.81 11.41 -1.46
N ARG A 742 30.69 12.27 -0.45
CA ARG A 742 29.42 12.78 0.07
C ARG A 742 29.38 14.30 -0.01
N MET A 743 28.16 14.83 -0.09
CA MET A 743 27.87 16.24 0.04
C MET A 743 27.04 16.43 1.31
N GLY A 744 27.47 17.35 2.19
CA GLY A 744 26.92 17.52 3.53
C GLY A 744 27.70 16.76 4.62
N ASP A 745 27.30 17.00 5.86
CA ASP A 745 27.99 16.53 7.05
C ASP A 745 27.46 15.19 7.57
N LYS A 746 28.40 14.36 8.04
CA LYS A 746 28.16 13.15 8.82
C LYS A 746 28.74 13.39 10.20
N ASN A 747 27.89 13.69 11.17
CA ASN A 747 28.29 14.07 12.51
C ASN A 747 28.15 12.93 13.53
N GLU A 748 27.53 11.81 13.14
CA GLU A 748 27.50 10.59 13.93
C GLU A 748 27.75 9.34 13.08
N GLU A 749 28.02 8.23 13.76
CA GLU A 749 28.12 6.94 13.10
C GLU A 749 26.76 6.55 12.52
N THR A 750 26.78 5.83 11.40
CA THR A 750 25.53 5.38 10.78
C THR A 750 24.95 4.23 11.60
N ALA A 751 23.77 4.44 12.19
CA ALA A 751 23.07 3.42 12.96
C ALA A 751 22.16 2.57 12.05
N SER A 752 22.77 1.81 11.14
CA SER A 752 22.06 0.82 10.31
C SER A 752 21.92 -0.52 11.04
N ALA A 753 20.89 -1.30 10.71
CA ALA A 753 20.82 -2.71 11.08
C ALA A 753 22.09 -3.48 10.62
N ALA A 754 22.60 -4.43 11.41
CA ALA A 754 23.77 -5.21 11.01
C ALA A 754 23.47 -6.18 9.85
N VAL A 755 22.21 -6.58 9.69
CA VAL A 755 21.77 -7.45 8.60
C VAL A 755 21.60 -6.62 7.32
N ASN A 756 22.42 -6.90 6.31
CA ASN A 756 22.20 -6.39 4.97
C ASN A 756 21.23 -7.32 4.22
N SER A 757 19.99 -6.89 4.05
CA SER A 757 18.95 -7.64 3.35
C SER A 757 19.10 -7.66 1.83
N GLY A 758 19.98 -6.82 1.27
CA GLY A 758 20.15 -6.72 -0.18
C GLY A 758 19.27 -5.67 -0.86
N LEU A 759 18.51 -4.84 -0.10
CA LEU A 759 17.68 -3.77 -0.68
C LEU A 759 18.48 -2.90 -1.66
N PHE A 760 19.66 -2.41 -1.27
CA PHE A 760 20.46 -1.59 -2.18
C PHE A 760 20.83 -2.31 -3.48
N SER A 761 21.08 -3.62 -3.43
CA SER A 761 21.36 -4.41 -4.63
C SER A 761 20.12 -4.47 -5.54
N ALA A 762 18.93 -4.61 -4.97
CA ALA A 762 17.68 -4.54 -5.72
C ALA A 762 17.45 -3.15 -6.34
N LEU A 763 17.77 -2.06 -5.63
CA LEU A 763 17.68 -0.70 -6.18
C LEU A 763 18.57 -0.52 -7.42
N VAL A 764 19.81 -1.01 -7.36
CA VAL A 764 20.75 -0.95 -8.50
C VAL A 764 20.30 -1.87 -9.65
N GLU A 765 19.78 -3.05 -9.32
CA GLU A 765 19.29 -4.04 -10.30
C GLU A 765 18.09 -3.52 -11.09
N VAL A 766 17.09 -2.95 -10.40
CA VAL A 766 15.86 -2.42 -11.01
C VAL A 766 16.13 -1.07 -11.68
N GLY A 767 16.85 -0.18 -11.00
CA GLY A 767 17.37 1.05 -11.57
C GLY A 767 16.35 2.18 -11.82
N ASP A 768 15.09 2.07 -11.40
CA ASP A 768 14.10 3.15 -11.45
C ASP A 768 14.30 4.17 -10.31
N VAL A 769 14.62 3.69 -9.09
CA VAL A 769 14.91 4.52 -7.91
C VAL A 769 16.24 5.25 -8.06
N LYS A 770 16.18 6.59 -8.05
CA LYS A 770 17.36 7.46 -8.22
C LYS A 770 17.92 7.98 -6.90
N ALA A 771 17.09 8.06 -5.87
CA ALA A 771 17.50 8.47 -4.54
C ALA A 771 16.68 7.77 -3.45
N THR A 772 17.30 7.50 -2.31
CA THR A 772 16.61 7.11 -1.08
C THR A 772 16.80 8.15 0.01
N PHE A 773 15.80 8.27 0.88
CA PHE A 773 15.73 9.29 1.92
C PHE A 773 15.40 8.66 3.28
N VAL A 774 16.23 8.97 4.27
CA VAL A 774 16.18 8.38 5.62
C VAL A 774 16.26 9.44 6.73
N GLY A 775 15.91 9.04 7.94
CA GLY A 775 16.11 9.81 9.18
C GLY A 775 17.08 9.07 10.11
N HIS A 776 16.66 8.86 11.36
CA HIS A 776 17.25 7.99 12.39
C HIS A 776 18.56 8.52 13.01
N ASP A 777 19.52 8.92 12.15
CA ASP A 777 20.74 9.61 12.57
C ASP A 777 20.50 11.13 12.45
N HIS A 778 20.04 11.74 13.54
CA HIS A 778 19.49 13.10 13.58
C HIS A 778 20.46 14.20 13.15
N ILE A 779 21.76 13.98 13.27
CA ILE A 779 22.80 14.97 12.94
C ILE A 779 23.59 14.61 11.68
N ASN A 780 23.17 13.56 10.97
CA ASN A 780 23.60 13.28 9.60
C ASN A 780 22.65 13.98 8.62
N GLU A 781 23.22 14.60 7.60
CA GLU A 781 22.45 15.39 6.61
C GLU A 781 22.99 15.22 5.19
N TYR A 782 23.95 14.32 4.98
CA TYR A 782 24.60 14.18 3.70
C TYR A 782 23.75 13.42 2.67
N CYS A 783 24.01 13.71 1.40
CA CYS A 783 23.73 12.81 0.28
C CYS A 783 25.04 12.21 -0.24
N TYR A 784 25.03 10.95 -0.64
CA TYR A 784 26.18 10.35 -1.30
C TYR A 784 25.76 9.38 -2.41
N SER A 785 26.45 9.44 -3.55
CA SER A 785 26.10 8.63 -4.72
C SER A 785 26.86 7.31 -4.69
N ARG A 786 26.11 6.21 -4.82
CA ARG A 786 26.66 4.85 -4.98
C ARG A 786 25.99 4.16 -6.15
N GLN A 787 26.78 3.76 -7.14
CA GLN A 787 26.31 2.97 -8.29
C GLN A 787 25.05 3.53 -8.98
N GLY A 788 24.92 4.86 -9.04
CA GLY A 788 23.80 5.54 -9.69
C GLY A 788 22.59 5.83 -8.79
N VAL A 789 22.63 5.43 -7.51
CA VAL A 789 21.59 5.74 -6.51
C VAL A 789 22.17 6.70 -5.48
N GLN A 790 21.45 7.79 -5.20
CA GLN A 790 21.79 8.73 -4.12
C GLN A 790 21.21 8.23 -2.79
N LEU A 791 22.02 8.25 -1.74
CA LEU A 791 21.61 7.87 -0.39
C LEU A 791 21.69 9.10 0.50
N CYS A 792 20.54 9.60 0.95
CA CYS A 792 20.36 10.92 1.54
C CYS A 792 19.73 10.88 2.93
N TYR A 793 20.36 11.53 3.91
CA TYR A 793 19.70 11.83 5.19
C TYR A 793 18.87 13.11 5.08
N GLY A 794 17.70 13.13 5.72
CA GLY A 794 16.85 14.31 5.84
C GLY A 794 17.44 15.40 6.73
N GLY A 795 18.18 14.98 7.76
CA GLY A 795 18.56 15.82 8.90
C GLY A 795 17.38 16.01 9.85
N GLY A 796 17.66 16.09 11.15
CA GLY A 796 16.60 16.19 12.16
C GLY A 796 16.02 17.59 12.31
N ILE A 797 14.70 17.71 12.22
CA ILE A 797 13.96 18.95 12.50
C ILE A 797 13.70 19.15 14.00
N GLY A 798 13.62 18.05 14.75
CA GLY A 798 13.08 18.03 16.10
C GLY A 798 13.87 18.86 17.11
N LEU A 799 13.14 19.70 17.85
CA LEU A 799 13.50 20.29 19.14
C LEU A 799 12.65 19.66 20.25
N GLY A 800 12.97 19.95 21.50
CA GLY A 800 12.33 19.27 22.64
C GLY A 800 13.03 17.94 22.92
N ARG A 801 12.31 16.83 22.76
CA ARG A 801 12.85 15.50 23.12
C ARG A 801 13.83 14.93 22.08
N ALA A 802 13.71 15.32 20.81
CA ALA A 802 14.67 14.94 19.79
C ALA A 802 16.11 15.31 20.20
N TYR A 803 17.06 14.39 20.03
CA TYR A 803 18.47 14.61 20.36
C TYR A 803 19.22 15.27 19.21
N GLY A 804 20.41 15.82 19.49
CA GLY A 804 21.29 16.47 18.53
C GLY A 804 22.49 17.14 19.21
N LEU A 805 23.27 17.89 18.43
CA LEU A 805 24.35 18.74 18.95
C LEU A 805 23.85 20.18 19.11
N VAL A 806 24.35 20.89 20.12
CA VAL A 806 24.04 22.32 20.35
C VAL A 806 24.40 23.17 19.12
N ASP A 807 25.54 22.86 18.49
CA ASP A 807 26.02 23.57 17.29
C ASP A 807 25.49 22.99 15.98
N PHE A 808 24.61 21.97 16.03
CA PHE A 808 23.96 21.43 14.84
C PHE A 808 22.59 22.08 14.67
N GLU A 809 22.52 22.99 13.70
CA GLU A 809 21.28 23.67 13.36
C GLU A 809 20.22 22.68 12.83
N ARG A 810 19.02 22.70 13.40
CA ARG A 810 17.90 21.87 12.94
C ARG A 810 17.49 22.27 11.53
N ARG A 811 17.04 21.29 10.74
CA ARG A 811 16.78 21.50 9.32
C ARG A 811 15.76 20.52 8.78
N ALA A 812 15.24 20.84 7.59
CA ALA A 812 14.45 19.95 6.76
C ALA A 812 15.03 19.92 5.34
N ARG A 813 14.74 18.84 4.60
CA ARG A 813 15.16 18.69 3.21
C ARG A 813 13.98 18.91 2.28
N VAL A 814 14.25 19.60 1.18
CA VAL A 814 13.29 19.80 0.08
C VAL A 814 13.84 19.11 -1.14
N LEU A 815 12.97 18.41 -1.85
CA LEU A 815 13.25 17.77 -3.12
C LEU A 815 12.38 18.45 -4.18
N GLU A 816 12.94 18.63 -5.36
CA GLU A 816 12.18 19.11 -6.51
C GLU A 816 12.49 18.24 -7.72
N TRP A 817 11.45 17.59 -8.22
CA TRP A 817 11.49 16.88 -9.48
C TRP A 817 10.95 17.79 -10.59
N THR A 818 11.66 17.88 -11.71
CA THR A 818 11.25 18.67 -12.86
C THR A 818 11.32 17.87 -14.16
N PHE A 819 10.40 18.16 -15.08
CA PHE A 819 10.43 17.69 -16.46
C PHE A 819 10.26 18.88 -17.39
N ASN A 820 11.26 19.11 -18.25
CA ASN A 820 11.30 20.32 -19.09
C ASN A 820 10.95 20.00 -20.54
N ALA A 821 10.63 21.01 -21.36
CA ALA A 821 10.26 20.85 -22.78
C ALA A 821 11.33 20.14 -23.64
N ASN A 822 12.60 20.19 -23.23
CA ASN A 822 13.69 19.43 -23.85
C ASN A 822 13.74 17.96 -23.41
N GLN A 823 12.68 17.48 -22.73
CA GLN A 823 12.53 16.13 -22.20
C GLN A 823 13.58 15.74 -21.15
N THR A 824 14.22 16.74 -20.55
CA THR A 824 15.16 16.53 -19.45
C THR A 824 14.39 16.32 -18.15
N ARG A 825 14.70 15.24 -17.45
CA ARG A 825 14.20 14.95 -16.10
C ARG A 825 15.28 15.32 -15.11
N THR A 826 14.97 16.14 -14.10
CA THR A 826 15.95 16.52 -13.08
C THR A 826 15.36 16.37 -11.69
N LEU A 827 16.10 15.70 -10.80
CA LEU A 827 15.80 15.67 -9.38
C LEU A 827 16.88 16.47 -8.65
N GLN A 828 16.46 17.54 -7.97
CA GLN A 828 17.31 18.38 -7.15
C GLN A 828 16.86 18.32 -5.70
N CYS A 829 17.75 18.70 -4.78
CA CYS A 829 17.38 18.89 -3.39
C CYS A 829 18.18 20.02 -2.74
N TRP A 830 17.62 20.56 -1.67
CA TRP A 830 18.27 21.54 -0.80
C TRP A 830 17.78 21.39 0.64
N LYS A 831 18.37 22.14 1.55
CA LYS A 831 17.97 22.18 2.96
C LYS A 831 17.48 23.56 3.36
N ARG A 832 16.55 23.58 4.31
CA ARG A 832 16.11 24.76 5.05
C ARG A 832 16.53 24.63 6.50
N HIS A 833 17.12 25.69 7.01
CA HIS A 833 17.77 25.72 8.31
C HIS A 833 16.95 26.57 9.28
N LEU A 834 16.91 26.21 10.56
CA LEU A 834 16.05 26.83 11.59
C LEU A 834 16.31 28.34 11.80
N ASP A 835 17.57 28.78 11.78
CA ASP A 835 17.94 30.16 12.09
C ASP A 835 17.54 31.10 10.94
N ASP A 836 17.72 30.65 9.70
CA ASP A 836 17.25 31.35 8.50
C ASP A 836 16.68 30.39 7.43
N PRO A 837 15.39 30.05 7.53
CA PRO A 837 14.75 29.16 6.56
C PRO A 837 14.46 29.83 5.22
N THR A 838 14.72 31.12 5.07
CA THR A 838 14.57 31.79 3.77
C THR A 838 15.73 31.50 2.82
N GLN A 839 16.86 31.00 3.35
CA GLN A 839 18.03 30.62 2.54
C GLN A 839 17.94 29.17 2.08
N ILE A 840 18.29 28.94 0.81
CA ILE A 840 18.48 27.61 0.25
C ILE A 840 19.92 27.18 0.56
N GLN A 841 20.08 26.09 1.31
CA GLN A 841 21.38 25.55 1.69
C GLN A 841 21.68 24.27 0.90
N SER A 842 22.93 24.15 0.41
CA SER A 842 23.43 22.96 -0.30
C SER A 842 22.49 22.48 -1.42
N LEU A 843 22.17 23.36 -2.37
CA LEU A 843 21.43 22.95 -3.57
C LEU A 843 22.26 21.95 -4.38
N GLU A 844 21.71 20.77 -4.60
CA GLU A 844 22.38 19.62 -5.22
C GLU A 844 21.49 18.96 -6.27
N VAL A 845 22.07 18.59 -7.41
CA VAL A 845 21.39 17.77 -8.43
C VAL A 845 21.66 16.31 -8.12
N LEU A 846 20.62 15.58 -7.73
CA LEU A 846 20.68 14.17 -7.38
C LEU A 846 20.67 13.28 -8.62
N TYR A 847 19.88 13.66 -9.62
CA TYR A 847 19.72 12.93 -10.87
C TYR A 847 19.37 13.90 -12.00
N SER A 848 19.90 13.64 -13.20
CA SER A 848 19.52 14.33 -14.43
C SER A 848 19.66 13.37 -15.61
N ALA A 849 18.66 13.30 -16.48
CA ALA A 849 18.69 12.50 -17.70
C ALA A 849 18.01 13.20 -18.86
#